data_AF-A0A7S3SFF9-F1
#
_entry.id   AF-A0A7S3SFF9-F1
#
_cell.length_a   1.000
_cell.length_b   1.000
_cell.length_c   1.000
_cell.angle_alpha   90.00
_cell.angle_beta   90.00
_cell.angle_gamma   90.00
#
_symmetry.space_group_name_H-M   'P 1'
#
loop_
_entity.id
_entity.type
_entity.pdbx_description
1 polymer ?
#
loop_
_entity_poly.entity_id
_entity_poly.type
_entity_poly.pdbx_seq_one_letter_code
_entity_poly.pdbx_strand_id
1 'polypeptide(L)'
;MGGAKTAYLIAYNAGCMAGWAYALYLALTALADGGALSSTWATMGTAIILSQSAMALEMVHAATGMVRSPVMTTVMQVLSRLQFLVWIPLAPTSASQWGCGMMAISWALVEVPRYAFYLNNLVGPGGQTGTLYPIFWLRYSLFAILYPTGITGEVLPLLACLADPSFASALGGFAPLLIKAMLVLYVPASPFMYMNMVKNRKGAFKKRFAKPPPPPKAPVGAEFPEDSKGGRSTSEAGKKAFAAAIGGSGVGEAEAAAAKCAGERSWRFGYNKHITKLVRLSCESPAAGLGSAKAGLGWMYENMVYHSPDQTLRGPFGATVDKVTGSFETGAVRGGKQSPPPGYRVPYDAGWHPSRPRPPPTGPSDCLSGKALKAQAAEWAAGGIIEPDAAEALCWLSDHFDKGESLQDVYVVMIGAGSAMGPFPKLMEMGATVVAIDIPGAWGKGGPRPASAVWRRLCDTARGSAGSLVFPLSKPQSQCATDEELYEAAGCDLMKQPGEIANWLCEWQKTLPDSAKVMIGNYTYLDGELHVKLALCADYCIRRLRAARPATGVAFLCTPTDIHVCTDASDRAARDNYGSGFGSLGLEKLANALSGGKLLIPNFNAPVEAQGGKLIKYVDGLAVAQGPNYALAKRMQHWRAMIEFESGAVVSSSVAPSTATISVLSNKTFAWAYGGMPYFKYEIFKQETTNAVMAALLMHDILNLKGPKNPANRKQFRLSNPIELFSTQAVHGGLWRSPYKADSLGEVSALIYFAGLARPYLLAAGAAAAAAAAFM
;
A
#
# COMPACT_ATOMS: atom_id res chain seq x y z
N MET A 1 -8.44 27.65 -17.66
CA MET A 1 -9.91 27.75 -17.40
C MET A 1 -10.46 28.76 -18.39
N GLY A 2 -11.66 28.56 -18.94
CA GLY A 2 -12.25 29.55 -19.85
C GLY A 2 -12.47 30.89 -19.14
N GLY A 3 -12.26 32.01 -19.84
CA GLY A 3 -12.28 33.36 -19.24
C GLY A 3 -13.56 33.70 -18.48
N ALA A 4 -14.73 33.29 -19.01
CA ALA A 4 -16.03 33.51 -18.37
C ALA A 4 -16.17 32.84 -16.99
N LYS A 5 -15.63 31.62 -16.85
CA LYS A 5 -15.65 30.87 -15.58
C LYS A 5 -14.84 31.59 -14.51
N THR A 6 -13.66 32.08 -14.87
CA THR A 6 -12.79 32.81 -13.95
C THR A 6 -13.42 34.13 -13.53
N ALA A 7 -13.99 34.89 -14.47
CA ALA A 7 -14.68 36.15 -14.18
C ALA A 7 -15.87 35.97 -13.22
N TYR A 8 -16.72 34.96 -13.45
CA TYR A 8 -17.82 34.63 -12.54
C TYR A 8 -17.32 34.29 -11.13
N LEU A 9 -16.28 33.44 -11.00
CA LEU A 9 -15.74 33.07 -9.69
C LEU A 9 -15.12 34.27 -8.98
N ILE A 10 -14.51 35.21 -9.70
CA ILE A 10 -14.00 36.47 -9.12
C ILE A 10 -15.17 37.28 -8.55
N ALA A 11 -16.22 37.52 -9.34
CA ALA A 11 -17.39 38.28 -8.91
C ALA A 11 -18.08 37.63 -7.70
N TYR A 12 -18.26 36.31 -7.72
CA TYR A 12 -18.86 35.55 -6.63
C TYR A 12 -18.05 35.66 -5.34
N ASN A 13 -16.74 35.40 -5.39
CA ASN A 13 -15.90 35.45 -4.19
C ASN A 13 -15.79 36.89 -3.64
N ALA A 14 -15.76 37.90 -4.51
CA ALA A 14 -15.78 39.31 -4.11
C ALA A 14 -17.09 39.70 -3.42
N GLY A 15 -18.23 39.28 -3.99
CA GLY A 15 -19.55 39.51 -3.38
C GLY A 15 -19.68 38.84 -2.01
N CYS A 16 -19.24 37.58 -1.88
CA CYS A 16 -19.25 36.89 -0.59
C CYS A 16 -18.32 37.57 0.43
N MET A 17 -17.12 37.98 0.02
CA MET A 17 -16.19 38.71 0.90
C MET A 17 -16.81 40.00 1.41
N ALA A 18 -17.46 40.77 0.53
CA ALA A 18 -18.12 42.02 0.87
C ALA A 18 -19.30 41.80 1.83
N GLY A 19 -20.12 40.77 1.60
CA GLY A 19 -21.25 40.43 2.48
C GLY A 19 -20.80 40.08 3.89
N TRP A 20 -19.78 39.22 4.04
CA TRP A 20 -19.23 38.86 5.34
C TRP A 20 -18.51 40.02 6.03
N ALA A 21 -17.80 40.86 5.27
CA ALA A 21 -17.14 42.06 5.80
C ALA A 21 -18.16 43.09 6.29
N TYR A 22 -19.27 43.26 5.56
CA TYR A 22 -20.37 44.14 5.97
C TYR A 22 -21.05 43.64 7.24
N ALA A 23 -21.32 42.33 7.34
CA ALA A 23 -21.86 41.74 8.57
C ALA A 23 -20.92 41.95 9.77
N LEU A 24 -19.61 41.78 9.58
CA LEU A 24 -18.61 42.02 10.62
C LEU A 24 -18.55 43.50 11.03
N TYR A 25 -18.61 44.41 10.05
CA TYR A 25 -18.64 45.85 10.30
C TYR A 25 -19.85 46.22 11.18
N LEU A 26 -21.06 45.77 10.82
CA LEU A 26 -22.27 46.02 11.61
C LEU A 26 -22.13 45.53 13.06
N ALA A 27 -21.54 44.35 13.24
CA ALA A 27 -21.33 43.75 14.55
C ALA A 27 -20.36 44.56 15.42
N LEU A 28 -19.22 44.95 14.84
CA LEU A 28 -18.18 45.70 15.55
C LEU A 28 -18.66 47.11 15.92
N THR A 29 -19.39 47.78 15.04
CA THR A 29 -19.97 49.11 15.32
C THR A 29 -21.00 49.01 16.45
N ALA A 30 -21.93 48.04 16.39
CA ALA A 30 -22.93 47.87 17.44
C ALA A 30 -22.31 47.58 18.83
N LEU A 31 -21.19 46.85 18.88
CA LEU A 31 -20.46 46.62 20.13
C LEU A 31 -19.68 47.85 20.60
N ALA A 32 -19.09 48.61 19.67
CA ALA A 32 -18.38 49.85 19.99
C ALA A 32 -19.32 50.93 20.56
N ASP A 33 -20.57 50.95 20.11
CA ASP A 33 -21.63 51.86 20.59
C ASP A 33 -22.24 51.43 21.94
N GLY A 34 -21.63 50.46 22.63
CA GLY A 34 -22.06 49.97 23.95
C GLY A 34 -23.09 48.85 23.93
N GLY A 35 -23.40 48.28 22.75
CA GLY A 35 -24.29 47.13 22.61
C GLY A 35 -23.71 45.84 23.19
N ALA A 36 -24.60 44.89 23.51
CA ALA A 36 -24.22 43.57 24.02
C ALA A 36 -24.17 42.52 22.89
N LEU A 37 -23.44 41.42 23.11
CA LEU A 37 -23.41 40.28 22.18
C LEU A 37 -24.80 39.67 21.92
N SER A 38 -25.73 39.77 22.87
CA SER A 38 -27.11 39.32 22.75
C SER A 38 -27.93 40.13 21.75
N SER A 39 -27.59 41.39 21.51
CA SER A 39 -28.26 42.26 20.53
C SER A 39 -27.61 42.24 19.14
N THR A 40 -26.39 41.72 19.01
CA THR A 40 -25.62 41.77 17.76
C THR A 40 -26.31 41.02 16.61
N TRP A 41 -27.00 39.90 16.89
CA TRP A 41 -27.75 39.16 15.87
C TRP A 41 -28.87 40.01 15.25
N ALA A 42 -29.56 40.83 16.04
CA ALA A 42 -30.61 41.72 15.53
C ALA A 42 -30.04 42.75 14.52
N THR A 43 -28.79 43.17 14.70
CA THR A 43 -28.13 44.15 13.82
C THR A 43 -27.55 43.52 12.56
N MET A 44 -26.84 42.39 12.67
CA MET A 44 -26.10 41.79 11.54
C MET A 44 -26.80 40.57 10.91
N GLY A 45 -27.88 40.06 11.50
CA GLY A 45 -28.49 38.78 11.16
C GLY A 45 -28.92 38.68 9.70
N THR A 46 -29.50 39.74 9.14
CA THR A 46 -29.87 39.80 7.71
C THR A 46 -28.65 39.66 6.80
N ALA A 47 -27.55 40.34 7.11
CA ALA A 47 -26.32 40.25 6.33
C ALA A 47 -25.70 38.84 6.39
N ILE A 48 -25.80 38.18 7.55
CA ILE A 48 -25.35 36.79 7.73
C ILE A 48 -26.24 35.82 6.96
N ILE A 49 -27.56 35.98 7.02
CA ILE A 49 -28.51 35.13 6.29
C ILE A 49 -28.24 35.22 4.79
N LEU A 50 -28.08 36.43 4.23
CA LEU A 50 -27.77 36.62 2.81
C LEU A 50 -26.41 35.99 2.43
N SER A 51 -25.37 36.28 3.21
CA SER A 51 -24.01 35.81 2.93
C SER A 51 -23.88 34.29 3.03
N GLN A 52 -24.52 33.68 4.04
CA GLN A 52 -24.53 32.23 4.23
C GLN A 52 -25.43 31.53 3.20
N SER A 53 -26.54 32.15 2.78
CA SER A 53 -27.39 31.61 1.70
C SER A 53 -26.65 31.59 0.35
N ALA A 54 -25.82 32.60 0.06
CA ALA A 54 -24.98 32.61 -1.14
C ALA A 54 -23.98 31.44 -1.18
N MET A 55 -23.61 30.86 -0.02
CA MET A 55 -22.75 29.68 0.05
C MET A 55 -23.43 28.40 -0.46
N ALA A 56 -24.76 28.39 -0.62
CA ALA A 56 -25.46 27.27 -1.26
C ALA A 56 -24.96 27.04 -2.70
N LEU A 57 -24.53 28.10 -3.39
CA LEU A 57 -23.92 28.00 -4.71
C LEU A 57 -22.58 27.24 -4.69
N GLU A 58 -21.87 27.18 -3.56
CA GLU A 58 -20.63 26.38 -3.46
C GLU A 58 -20.92 24.89 -3.64
N MET A 59 -22.10 24.41 -3.23
CA MET A 59 -22.53 23.03 -3.48
C MET A 59 -22.67 22.78 -5.00
N VAL A 60 -23.23 23.74 -5.73
CA VAL A 60 -23.37 23.69 -7.19
C VAL A 60 -21.99 23.77 -7.86
N HIS A 61 -21.11 24.65 -7.40
CA HIS A 61 -19.75 24.78 -7.94
C HIS A 61 -18.94 23.49 -7.76
N ALA A 62 -19.10 22.79 -6.64
CA ALA A 62 -18.47 21.50 -6.40
C ALA A 62 -19.10 20.40 -7.28
N ALA A 63 -20.44 20.31 -7.33
CA ALA A 63 -21.16 19.29 -8.10
C ALA A 63 -20.89 19.38 -9.61
N THR A 64 -20.75 20.60 -10.15
CA THR A 64 -20.47 20.85 -11.58
C THR A 64 -18.98 20.79 -11.92
N GLY A 65 -18.09 20.59 -10.93
CA GLY A 65 -16.64 20.63 -11.15
C GLY A 65 -16.10 22.03 -11.49
N MET A 66 -16.88 23.08 -11.21
CA MET A 66 -16.44 24.46 -11.38
C MET A 66 -15.24 24.73 -10.45
N VAL A 67 -15.23 24.16 -9.26
CA VAL A 67 -14.11 24.17 -8.31
C VAL A 67 -13.72 22.72 -7.96
N ARG A 68 -12.43 22.48 -7.72
CA ARG A 68 -11.91 21.16 -7.31
C ARG A 68 -12.15 20.92 -5.81
N SER A 69 -13.39 20.62 -5.45
CA SER A 69 -13.80 20.30 -4.08
C SER A 69 -14.62 19.00 -4.04
N PRO A 70 -14.47 18.13 -3.02
CA PRO A 70 -15.30 16.94 -2.90
C PRO A 70 -16.75 17.32 -2.56
N VAL A 71 -17.69 16.90 -3.40
CA VAL A 71 -19.11 17.32 -3.33
C VAL A 71 -19.72 17.05 -1.96
N MET A 72 -19.60 15.81 -1.45
CA MET A 72 -20.23 15.42 -0.19
C MET A 72 -19.72 16.23 1.00
N THR A 73 -18.41 16.52 1.04
CA THR A 73 -17.84 17.34 2.10
C THR A 73 -18.32 18.79 2.03
N THR A 74 -18.45 19.35 0.81
CA THR A 74 -18.98 20.71 0.62
C THR A 74 -20.44 20.79 1.06
N VAL A 75 -21.26 19.79 0.69
CA VAL A 75 -22.67 19.73 1.07
C VAL A 75 -22.83 19.67 2.59
N MET A 76 -22.11 18.77 3.27
CA MET A 76 -22.17 18.68 4.75
C MET A 76 -21.73 20.00 5.41
N GLN A 77 -20.65 20.62 4.92
CA GLN A 77 -20.16 21.90 5.45
C GLN A 77 -21.21 23.01 5.31
N VAL A 78 -21.85 23.14 4.15
CA VAL A 78 -22.84 24.19 3.89
C VAL A 78 -24.14 23.93 4.65
N LEU A 79 -24.69 22.72 4.60
CA LEU A 79 -25.94 22.37 5.29
C LEU A 79 -25.83 22.52 6.82
N SER A 80 -24.67 22.16 7.40
CA SER A 80 -24.44 22.30 8.85
C SER A 80 -24.60 23.73 9.36
N ARG A 81 -24.45 24.74 8.49
CA ARG A 81 -24.61 26.17 8.82
C ARG A 81 -25.94 26.74 8.37
N LEU A 82 -26.48 26.28 7.24
CA LEU A 82 -27.80 26.73 6.74
C LEU A 82 -28.93 26.45 7.73
N GLN A 83 -28.85 25.37 8.50
CA GLN A 83 -29.86 25.07 9.53
C GLN A 83 -30.01 26.20 10.57
N PHE A 84 -28.94 26.92 10.92
CA PHE A 84 -28.99 28.01 11.90
C PHE A 84 -29.80 29.21 11.40
N LEU A 85 -29.84 29.41 10.08
CA LEU A 85 -30.63 30.47 9.45
C LEU A 85 -32.13 30.21 9.58
N VAL A 86 -32.53 28.95 9.78
CA VAL A 86 -33.91 28.55 9.99
C VAL A 86 -34.23 28.46 11.48
N TRP A 87 -33.34 27.89 12.28
CA TRP A 87 -33.64 27.59 13.68
C TRP A 87 -33.59 28.82 14.59
N ILE A 88 -32.65 29.75 14.37
CA ILE A 88 -32.51 30.94 15.21
C ILE A 88 -33.73 31.86 15.07
N PRO A 89 -34.26 32.16 13.87
CA PRO A 89 -35.46 32.99 13.74
C PRO A 89 -36.74 32.35 14.29
N LEU A 90 -36.81 31.01 14.36
CA LEU A 90 -37.96 30.27 14.89
C LEU A 90 -37.96 30.16 16.42
N ALA A 91 -36.87 30.56 17.08
CA ALA A 91 -36.71 30.54 18.53
C ALA A 91 -36.26 31.94 19.01
N PRO A 92 -37.20 32.84 19.39
CA PRO A 92 -36.85 34.18 19.87
C PRO A 92 -35.82 34.18 21.01
N THR A 93 -35.89 33.19 21.91
CA THR A 93 -34.91 33.00 22.99
C THR A 93 -33.49 32.70 22.48
N SER A 94 -33.37 32.03 21.33
CA SER A 94 -32.10 31.76 20.66
C SER A 94 -31.54 33.00 20.00
N ALA A 95 -32.38 33.78 19.30
CA ALA A 95 -31.96 35.01 18.62
C ALA A 95 -31.39 36.07 19.59
N SER A 96 -31.89 36.11 20.83
CA SER A 96 -31.40 37.01 21.89
C SER A 96 -30.27 36.43 22.75
N GLN A 97 -29.78 35.23 22.43
CA GLN A 97 -28.66 34.62 23.15
C GLN A 97 -27.33 35.24 22.70
N TRP A 98 -26.46 35.62 23.65
CA TRP A 98 -25.12 36.14 23.39
C TRP A 98 -24.25 35.20 22.54
N GLY A 99 -24.50 33.88 22.63
CA GLY A 99 -23.90 32.86 21.77
C GLY A 99 -24.13 33.12 20.27
N CYS A 100 -25.30 33.63 19.88
CA CYS A 100 -25.60 33.96 18.48
C CYS A 100 -24.69 35.07 17.95
N GLY A 101 -24.48 36.13 18.74
CA GLY A 101 -23.55 37.20 18.39
C GLY A 101 -22.11 36.69 18.27
N MET A 102 -21.68 35.85 19.22
CA MET A 102 -20.33 35.25 19.19
C MET A 102 -20.12 34.34 17.98
N MET A 103 -21.12 33.51 17.63
CA MET A 103 -21.11 32.67 16.42
C MET A 103 -20.99 33.53 15.17
N ALA A 104 -21.86 34.52 15.03
CA ALA A 104 -21.96 35.36 13.84
C ALA A 104 -20.66 36.15 13.58
N ILE A 105 -20.04 36.69 14.64
CA ILE A 105 -18.72 37.34 14.55
C ILE A 105 -17.62 36.33 14.21
N SER A 106 -17.60 35.16 14.86
CA SER A 106 -16.61 34.12 14.60
C SER A 106 -16.67 33.63 13.15
N TRP A 107 -17.87 33.44 12.62
CA TRP A 107 -18.11 33.10 11.22
C TRP A 107 -17.58 34.18 10.28
N ALA A 108 -17.93 35.44 10.50
CA ALA A 108 -17.47 36.52 9.63
C ALA A 108 -15.95 36.70 9.65
N LEU A 109 -15.30 36.57 10.82
CA LEU A 109 -13.84 36.62 10.95
C LEU A 109 -13.12 35.46 10.23
N VAL A 110 -13.75 34.28 10.09
CA VAL A 110 -13.20 33.17 9.29
C VAL A 110 -13.43 33.36 7.80
N GLU A 111 -14.62 33.83 7.40
CA GLU A 111 -15.03 33.86 6.00
C GLU A 111 -14.37 35.01 5.22
N VAL A 112 -14.16 36.19 5.82
CA VAL A 112 -13.50 37.32 5.14
C VAL A 112 -12.09 36.93 4.63
N PRO A 113 -11.17 36.39 5.47
CA PRO A 113 -9.86 35.93 4.98
C PRO A 113 -9.94 34.74 4.02
N ARG A 114 -10.98 33.89 4.12
CA ARG A 114 -11.18 32.76 3.19
C ARG A 114 -11.48 33.25 1.79
N TYR A 115 -12.44 34.16 1.62
CA TYR A 115 -12.78 34.70 0.32
C TYR A 115 -11.67 35.58 -0.25
N ALA A 116 -10.96 36.33 0.61
CA ALA A 116 -9.73 37.04 0.20
C ALA A 116 -8.65 36.07 -0.32
N PHE A 117 -8.48 34.92 0.32
CA PHE A 117 -7.56 33.86 -0.13
C PHE A 117 -8.00 33.26 -1.47
N TYR A 118 -9.30 33.04 -1.70
CA TYR A 118 -9.81 32.54 -2.97
C TYR A 118 -9.65 33.55 -4.11
N LEU A 119 -9.90 34.83 -3.87
CA LEU A 119 -9.65 35.90 -4.84
C LEU A 119 -8.17 35.99 -5.22
N ASN A 120 -7.27 35.95 -4.24
CA ASN A 120 -5.83 35.94 -4.52
C ASN A 120 -5.42 34.74 -5.39
N ASN A 121 -6.07 33.57 -5.22
CA ASN A 121 -5.75 32.41 -6.06
C ASN A 121 -6.24 32.53 -7.50
N LEU A 122 -7.23 33.40 -7.76
CA LEU A 122 -7.78 33.62 -9.10
C LEU A 122 -7.09 34.79 -9.83
N VAL A 123 -6.72 35.84 -9.10
CA VAL A 123 -6.20 37.11 -9.68
C VAL A 123 -4.69 37.26 -9.48
N GLY A 124 -4.15 36.72 -8.38
CA GLY A 124 -2.73 36.85 -8.04
C GLY A 124 -1.86 35.72 -8.62
N PRO A 125 -0.60 35.61 -8.16
CA PRO A 125 0.35 34.57 -8.62
C PRO A 125 -0.11 33.13 -8.33
N GLY A 126 -1.23 32.96 -7.61
CA GLY A 126 -1.83 31.68 -7.30
C GLY A 126 -1.10 30.91 -6.20
N GLY A 127 -1.83 30.04 -5.52
CA GLY A 127 -1.28 29.09 -4.55
C GLY A 127 -0.80 29.69 -3.23
N GLN A 128 -0.39 28.81 -2.32
CA GLN A 128 -0.01 29.17 -0.94
C GLN A 128 1.25 30.03 -0.87
N THR A 129 2.13 29.97 -1.87
CA THR A 129 3.36 30.76 -2.00
C THR A 129 3.07 32.16 -2.54
N GLY A 130 2.16 32.27 -3.52
CA GLY A 130 1.79 33.52 -4.18
C GLY A 130 0.80 34.40 -3.41
N THR A 131 0.17 33.91 -2.33
CA THR A 131 -0.72 34.72 -1.50
C THR A 131 0.04 35.70 -0.61
N LEU A 132 -0.50 36.90 -0.40
CA LEU A 132 0.01 37.84 0.60
C LEU A 132 0.08 37.19 1.98
N TYR A 133 1.21 37.38 2.67
CA TYR A 133 1.48 36.69 3.93
C TYR A 133 0.40 36.91 5.01
N PRO A 134 -0.13 38.13 5.24
CA PRO A 134 -1.19 38.33 6.22
C PRO A 134 -2.46 37.52 5.92
N ILE A 135 -2.90 37.49 4.66
CA ILE A 135 -4.09 36.73 4.23
C ILE A 135 -3.86 35.22 4.43
N PHE A 136 -2.68 34.74 4.00
CA PHE A 136 -2.27 33.35 4.22
C PHE A 136 -2.25 33.02 5.72
N TRP A 137 -1.62 33.86 6.54
CA TRP A 137 -1.52 33.65 7.97
C TRP A 137 -2.90 33.59 8.60
N LEU A 138 -3.78 34.56 8.33
CA LEU A 138 -5.14 34.59 8.88
C LEU A 138 -5.90 33.31 8.52
N ARG A 139 -5.88 32.90 7.24
CA ARG A 139 -6.57 31.69 6.77
C ARG A 139 -6.15 30.41 7.50
N TYR A 140 -4.87 30.27 7.85
CA TYR A 140 -4.33 29.07 8.49
C TYR A 140 -4.04 29.23 10.00
N SER A 141 -4.35 30.37 10.62
CA SER A 141 -4.09 30.63 12.06
C SER A 141 -5.34 30.91 12.86
N LEU A 142 -6.35 31.57 12.27
CA LEU A 142 -7.50 32.06 13.02
C LEU A 142 -8.29 30.94 13.73
N PHE A 143 -8.24 29.71 13.24
CA PHE A 143 -8.87 28.56 13.89
C PHE A 143 -8.43 28.38 15.35
N ALA A 144 -7.23 28.83 15.75
CA ALA A 144 -6.76 28.66 17.12
C ALA A 144 -7.70 29.33 18.14
N ILE A 145 -8.31 30.45 17.77
CA ILE A 145 -9.25 31.22 18.60
C ILE A 145 -10.69 31.00 18.12
N LEU A 146 -10.91 31.10 16.80
CA LEU A 146 -12.26 31.10 16.23
C LEU A 146 -12.94 29.72 16.26
N TYR A 147 -12.17 28.65 16.44
CA TYR A 147 -12.74 27.30 16.53
C TYR A 147 -13.42 27.07 17.89
N PRO A 148 -12.77 27.33 19.05
CA PRO A 148 -13.47 27.34 20.34
C PRO A 148 -14.64 28.32 20.44
N THR A 149 -14.46 29.57 19.99
CA THR A 149 -15.53 30.59 20.08
C THR A 149 -16.68 30.30 19.12
N GLY A 150 -16.39 29.78 17.92
CA GLY A 150 -17.40 29.35 16.96
C GLY A 150 -18.25 28.20 17.49
N ILE A 151 -17.64 27.14 18.01
CA ILE A 151 -18.37 26.00 18.59
C ILE A 151 -19.21 26.43 19.79
N THR A 152 -18.63 27.21 20.71
CA THR A 152 -19.38 27.72 21.87
C THR A 152 -20.56 28.57 21.41
N GLY A 153 -20.36 29.39 20.36
CA GLY A 153 -21.38 30.23 19.76
C GLY A 153 -22.45 29.44 19.02
N GLU A 154 -22.17 28.23 18.56
CA GLU A 154 -23.15 27.34 17.92
C GLU A 154 -23.92 26.52 18.96
N VAL A 155 -23.26 26.07 20.03
CA VAL A 155 -23.88 25.23 21.07
C VAL A 155 -24.90 26.02 21.90
N LEU A 156 -24.60 27.25 22.30
CA LEU A 156 -25.49 28.03 23.17
C LEU A 156 -26.85 28.37 22.53
N PRO A 157 -26.92 28.84 21.27
CA PRO A 157 -28.17 29.02 20.56
C PRO A 157 -28.95 27.73 20.35
N LEU A 158 -28.27 26.60 20.14
CA LEU A 158 -28.93 25.29 20.01
C LEU A 158 -29.60 24.85 21.32
N LEU A 159 -28.93 25.07 22.45
CA LEU A 159 -29.53 24.84 23.78
C LEU A 159 -30.72 25.77 24.02
N ALA A 160 -30.63 27.04 23.60
CA ALA A 160 -31.75 27.98 23.68
C ALA A 160 -32.93 27.54 22.80
N CYS A 161 -32.69 27.06 21.56
CA CYS A 161 -33.74 26.50 20.70
C CYS A 161 -34.44 25.29 21.35
N LEU A 162 -33.70 24.41 22.03
CA LEU A 162 -34.28 23.26 22.73
C LEU A 162 -35.14 23.66 23.94
N ALA A 163 -34.85 24.81 24.55
CA ALA A 163 -35.60 25.35 25.67
C ALA A 163 -36.82 26.18 25.25
N ASP A 164 -36.94 26.55 23.97
CA ASP A 164 -38.03 27.37 23.44
C ASP A 164 -39.25 26.52 23.02
N PRO A 165 -40.42 26.68 23.64
CA PRO A 165 -41.63 25.95 23.26
C PRO A 165 -42.07 26.22 21.81
N SER A 166 -41.80 27.42 21.29
CA SER A 166 -42.17 27.86 19.94
C SER A 166 -41.42 27.06 18.87
N PHE A 167 -40.18 26.67 19.16
CA PHE A 167 -39.32 25.91 18.26
C PHE A 167 -39.85 24.48 18.05
N ALA A 168 -40.26 23.81 19.13
CA ALA A 168 -40.83 22.46 19.07
C ALA A 168 -42.15 22.43 18.29
N SER A 169 -42.97 23.48 18.41
CA SER A 169 -44.22 23.61 17.66
C SER A 169 -44.03 23.89 16.16
N ALA A 170 -42.96 24.59 15.77
CA ALA A 170 -42.73 25.00 14.38
C ALA A 170 -42.17 23.90 13.48
N LEU A 171 -41.38 22.96 14.01
CA LEU A 171 -40.66 21.95 13.22
C LEU A 171 -40.95 20.49 13.64
N GLY A 172 -41.83 20.28 14.63
CA GLY A 172 -42.19 18.97 15.15
C GLY A 172 -41.08 18.25 15.93
N GLY A 173 -41.34 17.03 16.39
CA GLY A 173 -40.45 16.28 17.28
C GLY A 173 -39.08 15.88 16.69
N PHE A 174 -38.91 15.98 15.37
CA PHE A 174 -37.65 15.63 14.69
C PHE A 174 -36.53 16.66 14.93
N ALA A 175 -36.83 17.96 14.94
CA ALA A 175 -35.82 19.00 15.09
C ALA A 175 -35.13 18.97 16.47
N PRO A 176 -35.84 18.80 17.61
CA PRO A 176 -35.20 18.62 18.91
C PRO A 176 -34.30 17.37 19.01
N LEU A 177 -34.69 16.26 18.36
CA LEU A 177 -33.88 15.04 18.32
C LEU A 177 -32.58 15.27 17.53
N LEU A 178 -32.66 15.97 16.40
CA LEU A 178 -31.51 16.31 15.58
C LEU A 178 -30.52 17.22 16.35
N ILE A 179 -31.00 18.25 17.06
CA ILE A 179 -30.13 19.10 17.88
C ILE A 179 -29.42 18.28 18.96
N LYS A 180 -30.13 17.40 19.67
CA LYS A 180 -29.53 16.51 20.69
C LYS A 180 -28.42 15.64 20.09
N ALA A 181 -28.66 15.05 18.92
CA ALA A 181 -27.65 14.25 18.22
C ALA A 181 -26.41 15.08 17.83
N MET A 182 -26.60 16.31 17.38
CA MET A 182 -25.50 17.23 17.07
C MET A 182 -24.68 17.58 18.32
N LEU A 183 -25.33 17.89 19.44
CA LEU A 183 -24.65 18.22 20.70
C LEU A 183 -23.78 17.05 21.19
N VAL A 184 -24.27 15.82 21.09
CA VAL A 184 -23.48 14.62 21.39
C VAL A 184 -22.28 14.50 20.46
N LEU A 185 -22.45 14.76 19.16
CA LEU A 185 -21.37 14.69 18.17
C LEU A 185 -20.29 15.77 18.38
N TYR A 186 -20.64 16.96 18.88
CA TYR A 186 -19.67 18.04 19.14
C TYR A 186 -18.58 17.61 20.14
N VAL A 187 -18.89 16.75 21.12
CA VAL A 187 -17.94 16.31 22.15
C VAL A 187 -16.72 15.57 21.55
N PRO A 188 -16.88 14.49 20.77
CA PRO A 188 -15.74 13.82 20.12
C PRO A 188 -15.26 14.51 18.84
N ALA A 189 -16.16 15.17 18.08
CA ALA A 189 -15.79 15.72 16.78
C ALA A 189 -14.94 17.00 16.88
N SER A 190 -15.20 17.86 17.88
CA SER A 190 -14.52 19.15 17.98
C SER A 190 -13.01 19.05 18.24
N PRO A 191 -12.49 18.22 19.17
CA PRO A 191 -11.04 18.13 19.38
C PRO A 191 -10.34 17.47 18.19
N PHE A 192 -10.99 16.48 17.56
CA PHE A 192 -10.48 15.80 16.37
C PHE A 192 -10.29 16.79 15.20
N MET A 193 -11.31 17.60 14.92
CA MET A 193 -11.27 18.59 13.84
C MET A 193 -10.31 19.75 14.13
N TYR A 194 -10.20 20.20 15.38
CA TYR A 194 -9.19 21.18 15.79
C TYR A 194 -7.76 20.66 15.49
N MET A 195 -7.47 19.41 15.87
CA MET A 195 -6.17 18.79 15.59
C MET A 195 -5.91 18.60 14.09
N ASN A 196 -6.97 18.38 13.30
CA ASN A 196 -6.86 18.38 11.84
C ASN A 196 -6.46 19.76 11.29
N MET A 197 -7.00 20.85 11.84
CA MET A 197 -6.61 22.21 11.46
C MET A 197 -5.16 22.54 11.83
N VAL A 198 -4.66 22.06 12.98
CA VAL A 198 -3.24 22.15 13.35
C VAL A 198 -2.35 21.44 12.32
N LYS A 199 -2.74 20.24 11.87
CA LYS A 199 -2.01 19.51 10.81
C LYS A 199 -2.03 20.30 9.49
N ASN A 200 -3.18 20.84 9.10
CA ASN A 200 -3.33 21.65 7.89
C ASN A 200 -2.44 22.89 7.92
N ARG A 201 -2.38 23.59 9.06
CA ARG A 201 -1.46 24.72 9.29
C ARG A 201 0.00 24.31 9.06
N LYS A 202 0.47 23.27 9.76
CA LYS A 202 1.85 22.77 9.63
C LYS A 202 2.19 22.45 8.16
N GLY A 203 1.27 21.78 7.46
CA GLY A 203 1.42 21.45 6.05
C GLY A 203 1.48 22.68 5.14
N ALA A 204 0.61 23.66 5.34
CA ALA A 204 0.58 24.89 4.54
C ALA A 204 1.83 25.75 4.73
N PHE A 205 2.28 25.92 5.98
CA PHE A 205 3.52 26.68 6.27
C PHE A 205 4.74 25.98 5.67
N LYS A 206 4.85 24.65 5.81
CA LYS A 206 5.93 23.88 5.18
C LYS A 206 5.99 24.09 3.66
N LYS A 207 4.84 24.10 2.99
CA LYS A 207 4.76 24.31 1.53
C LYS A 207 5.14 25.73 1.14
N ARG A 208 4.69 26.74 1.89
CA ARG A 208 4.99 28.15 1.60
C ARG A 208 6.48 28.47 1.68
N PHE A 209 7.16 27.93 2.69
CA PHE A 209 8.58 28.18 2.93
C PHE A 209 9.49 27.10 2.32
N ALA A 210 8.94 26.21 1.48
CA ALA A 210 9.76 25.27 0.73
C ALA A 210 10.59 26.03 -0.31
N LYS A 211 11.88 25.68 -0.43
CA LYS A 211 12.71 26.19 -1.52
C LYS A 211 12.08 25.81 -2.86
N PRO A 212 12.16 26.68 -3.90
CA PRO A 212 11.75 26.32 -5.25
C PRO A 212 12.42 25.00 -5.63
N PRO A 213 11.69 24.03 -6.19
CA PRO A 213 12.33 22.81 -6.66
C PRO A 213 13.40 23.20 -7.69
N PRO A 214 14.58 22.55 -7.67
CA PRO A 214 15.55 22.74 -8.73
C PRO A 214 14.92 22.41 -10.09
N PRO A 215 15.43 22.98 -11.20
CA PRO A 215 14.94 22.63 -12.52
C PRO A 215 14.98 21.11 -12.71
N PRO A 216 13.96 20.51 -13.35
CA PRO A 216 13.89 19.08 -13.52
C PRO A 216 15.12 18.61 -14.29
N LYS A 217 15.92 17.74 -13.66
CA LYS A 217 17.04 17.09 -14.34
C LYS A 217 16.50 16.25 -15.48
N ALA A 218 17.26 16.15 -16.58
CA ALA A 218 16.93 15.21 -17.64
C ALA A 218 16.75 13.81 -17.04
N PRO A 219 15.69 13.09 -17.43
CA PRO A 219 15.44 11.75 -16.94
C PRO A 219 16.58 10.81 -17.34
N VAL A 220 16.99 9.94 -16.44
CA VAL A 220 17.98 8.88 -16.70
C VAL A 220 17.37 7.56 -16.25
N GLY A 221 17.47 6.54 -17.10
CA GLY A 221 16.95 5.21 -16.85
C GLY A 221 15.53 4.98 -17.36
N ALA A 222 14.86 4.00 -16.74
CA ALA A 222 13.50 3.62 -17.05
C ALA A 222 12.47 4.67 -16.58
N GLU A 223 11.57 5.04 -17.47
CA GLU A 223 10.60 6.10 -17.26
C GLU A 223 9.22 5.79 -17.82
N PHE A 224 8.21 6.37 -17.19
CA PHE A 224 6.84 6.29 -17.68
C PHE A 224 6.69 7.14 -18.95
N PRO A 225 5.80 6.74 -19.88
CA PRO A 225 5.54 7.52 -21.09
C PRO A 225 5.01 8.91 -20.74
N GLU A 226 5.41 9.90 -21.53
CA GLU A 226 4.87 11.25 -21.46
C GLU A 226 3.45 11.28 -22.03
N ASP A 227 2.55 11.98 -21.33
CA ASP A 227 1.24 12.31 -21.82
C ASP A 227 1.29 13.55 -22.72
N SER A 228 0.17 13.88 -23.36
CA SER A 228 0.06 15.04 -24.28
C SER A 228 0.31 16.40 -23.60
N LYS A 229 0.44 16.45 -22.28
CA LYS A 229 0.73 17.64 -21.48
C LYS A 229 2.15 17.61 -20.90
N GLY A 230 2.98 16.65 -21.30
CA GLY A 230 4.34 16.44 -20.79
C GLY A 230 4.39 15.84 -19.38
N GLY A 231 3.25 15.39 -18.82
CA GLY A 231 3.20 14.67 -17.56
C GLY A 231 3.48 13.19 -17.73
N ARG A 232 3.84 12.49 -16.66
CA ARG A 232 4.10 11.03 -16.67
C ARG A 232 3.15 10.30 -15.75
N SER A 233 1.95 10.05 -16.25
CA SER A 233 0.88 9.43 -15.44
C SER A 233 1.10 7.94 -15.26
N THR A 234 1.51 7.54 -14.04
CA THR A 234 1.60 6.12 -13.67
C THR A 234 0.25 5.42 -13.66
N SER A 235 -0.84 6.15 -13.36
CA SER A 235 -2.19 5.58 -13.38
C SER A 235 -2.65 5.24 -14.80
N GLU A 236 -2.38 6.12 -15.77
CA GLU A 236 -2.75 5.84 -17.17
C GLU A 236 -1.90 4.69 -17.74
N ALA A 237 -0.59 4.67 -17.45
CA ALA A 237 0.27 3.59 -17.87
C ALA A 237 -0.18 2.24 -17.27
N GLY A 238 -0.42 2.18 -15.96
CA GLY A 238 -0.89 0.95 -15.33
C GLY A 238 -2.24 0.48 -15.85
N LYS A 239 -3.19 1.40 -16.04
CA LYS A 239 -4.50 1.09 -16.64
C LYS A 239 -4.37 0.48 -18.04
N LYS A 240 -3.50 1.04 -18.88
CA LYS A 240 -3.24 0.52 -20.23
C LYS A 240 -2.52 -0.83 -20.21
N ALA A 241 -1.53 -1.03 -19.33
CA ALA A 241 -0.86 -2.31 -19.15
C ALA A 241 -1.83 -3.43 -18.75
N PHE A 242 -2.72 -3.16 -17.78
CA PHE A 242 -3.75 -4.12 -17.38
C PHE A 242 -4.80 -4.34 -18.48
N ALA A 243 -5.21 -3.30 -19.21
CA ALA A 243 -6.12 -3.46 -20.35
C ALA A 243 -5.50 -4.34 -21.44
N ALA A 244 -4.21 -4.16 -21.74
CA ALA A 244 -3.47 -5.01 -22.67
C ALA A 244 -3.41 -6.47 -22.18
N ALA A 245 -3.11 -6.70 -20.90
CA ALA A 245 -3.11 -8.04 -20.32
C ALA A 245 -4.50 -8.70 -20.36
N ILE A 246 -5.57 -7.96 -20.07
CA ILE A 246 -6.94 -8.48 -20.16
C ILE A 246 -7.27 -8.85 -21.60
N GLY A 247 -6.97 -7.98 -22.57
CA GLY A 247 -7.19 -8.26 -23.99
C GLY A 247 -6.35 -9.44 -24.48
N GLY A 248 -5.15 -9.63 -23.95
CA GLY A 248 -4.31 -10.81 -24.23
C GLY A 248 -4.87 -12.13 -23.72
N SER A 249 -5.94 -12.11 -22.89
CA SER A 249 -6.57 -13.34 -22.41
C SER A 249 -7.48 -14.00 -23.46
N GLY A 250 -7.89 -13.28 -24.52
CA GLY A 250 -8.74 -13.84 -25.57
C GLY A 250 -9.67 -12.80 -26.21
N VAL A 251 -10.71 -13.28 -26.88
CA VAL A 251 -11.73 -12.47 -27.58
C VAL A 251 -13.06 -12.42 -26.82
N GLY A 252 -14.00 -11.58 -27.26
CA GLY A 252 -15.36 -11.54 -26.73
C GLY A 252 -15.42 -10.93 -25.33
N GLU A 253 -15.56 -11.76 -24.29
CA GLU A 253 -15.64 -11.27 -22.91
C GLU A 253 -14.36 -10.55 -22.48
N ALA A 254 -13.20 -11.05 -22.89
CA ALA A 254 -11.91 -10.44 -22.60
C ALA A 254 -11.77 -9.05 -23.26
N GLU A 255 -12.17 -8.90 -24.52
CA GLU A 255 -12.16 -7.60 -25.22
C GLU A 255 -13.09 -6.58 -24.54
N ALA A 256 -14.31 -7.00 -24.18
CA ALA A 256 -15.24 -6.16 -23.45
C ALA A 256 -14.69 -5.75 -22.07
N ALA A 257 -14.02 -6.66 -21.38
CA ALA A 257 -13.36 -6.38 -20.09
C ALA A 257 -12.15 -5.43 -20.26
N ALA A 258 -11.36 -5.59 -21.32
CA ALA A 258 -10.23 -4.71 -21.63
C ALA A 258 -10.69 -3.28 -21.92
N ALA A 259 -11.75 -3.12 -22.72
CA ALA A 259 -12.37 -1.83 -22.99
C ALA A 259 -12.90 -1.16 -21.71
N LYS A 260 -13.55 -1.93 -20.82
CA LYS A 260 -14.00 -1.44 -19.50
C LYS A 260 -12.82 -1.01 -18.61
N CYS A 261 -11.71 -1.75 -18.63
CA CYS A 261 -10.49 -1.40 -17.90
C CYS A 261 -9.90 -0.08 -18.43
N ALA A 262 -9.74 0.05 -19.75
CA ALA A 262 -9.23 1.27 -20.39
C ALA A 262 -10.11 2.50 -20.09
N GLY A 263 -11.42 2.31 -19.99
CA GLY A 263 -12.41 3.34 -19.67
C GLY A 263 -12.55 3.71 -18.18
N GLU A 264 -11.80 3.07 -17.26
CA GLU A 264 -11.90 3.34 -15.83
C GLU A 264 -11.45 4.77 -15.48
N ARG A 265 -12.39 5.57 -14.96
CA ARG A 265 -12.15 6.98 -14.61
C ARG A 265 -11.51 7.14 -13.23
N SER A 266 -11.73 6.20 -12.32
CA SER A 266 -11.25 6.25 -10.93
C SER A 266 -10.22 5.14 -10.68
N TRP A 267 -9.17 5.07 -11.51
CA TRP A 267 -8.19 3.98 -11.48
C TRP A 267 -7.62 3.73 -10.08
N ARG A 268 -7.34 4.78 -9.29
CA ARG A 268 -6.78 4.67 -7.92
C ARG A 268 -7.61 3.77 -6.99
N PHE A 269 -8.93 3.70 -7.19
CA PHE A 269 -9.85 2.96 -6.33
C PHE A 269 -10.61 1.84 -7.07
N GLY A 270 -10.69 1.91 -8.39
CA GLY A 270 -11.43 0.95 -9.22
C GLY A 270 -10.58 -0.10 -9.91
N TYR A 271 -9.25 -0.15 -9.69
CA TYR A 271 -8.38 -1.11 -10.37
C TYR A 271 -8.61 -2.57 -9.93
N ASN A 272 -9.02 -2.79 -8.67
CA ASN A 272 -9.16 -4.12 -8.07
C ASN A 272 -10.12 -5.05 -8.84
N LYS A 273 -11.27 -4.54 -9.27
CA LYS A 273 -12.24 -5.32 -10.07
C LYS A 273 -11.67 -5.75 -11.42
N HIS A 274 -10.79 -4.93 -12.02
CA HIS A 274 -10.16 -5.24 -13.31
C HIS A 274 -9.05 -6.29 -13.14
N ILE A 275 -8.28 -6.23 -12.06
CA ILE A 275 -7.29 -7.28 -11.73
C ILE A 275 -7.99 -8.60 -11.40
N THR A 276 -9.09 -8.56 -10.64
CA THR A 276 -9.90 -9.74 -10.37
C THR A 276 -10.42 -10.37 -11.66
N LYS A 277 -10.91 -9.52 -12.58
CA LYS A 277 -11.37 -9.97 -13.90
C LYS A 277 -10.23 -10.57 -14.73
N LEU A 278 -9.05 -9.95 -14.74
CA LEU A 278 -7.86 -10.47 -15.40
C LEU A 278 -7.54 -11.88 -14.90
N VAL A 279 -7.42 -12.07 -13.58
CA VAL A 279 -7.07 -13.39 -13.01
C VAL A 279 -8.12 -14.45 -13.32
N ARG A 280 -9.41 -14.10 -13.23
CA ARG A 280 -10.49 -15.03 -13.62
C ARG A 280 -10.36 -15.47 -15.08
N LEU A 281 -10.14 -14.53 -16.00
CA LEU A 281 -9.95 -14.82 -17.43
C LEU A 281 -8.68 -15.67 -17.65
N SER A 282 -7.59 -15.36 -16.96
CA SER A 282 -6.35 -16.15 -17.03
C SER A 282 -6.54 -17.61 -16.60
N CYS A 283 -7.55 -17.93 -15.77
CA CYS A 283 -7.86 -19.30 -15.35
C CYS A 283 -8.58 -20.11 -16.43
N GLU A 284 -9.24 -19.48 -17.40
CA GLU A 284 -10.12 -20.17 -18.36
C GLU A 284 -9.36 -21.14 -19.28
N SER A 285 -8.13 -20.81 -19.67
CA SER A 285 -7.30 -21.71 -20.47
C SER A 285 -5.82 -21.37 -20.32
N PRO A 286 -4.90 -22.32 -20.63
CA PRO A 286 -3.48 -22.03 -20.63
C PRO A 286 -3.10 -20.93 -21.62
N ALA A 287 -3.79 -20.87 -22.76
CA ALA A 287 -3.62 -19.82 -23.76
C ALA A 287 -4.03 -18.44 -23.22
N ALA A 288 -5.15 -18.35 -22.49
CA ALA A 288 -5.59 -17.11 -21.85
C ALA A 288 -4.60 -16.64 -20.78
N GLY A 289 -4.15 -17.55 -19.92
CA GLY A 289 -3.14 -17.27 -18.90
C GLY A 289 -1.84 -16.74 -19.51
N LEU A 290 -1.27 -17.47 -20.47
CA LEU A 290 -0.01 -17.11 -21.10
C LEU A 290 -0.13 -15.85 -21.98
N GLY A 291 -1.23 -15.71 -22.73
CA GLY A 291 -1.50 -14.55 -23.58
C GLY A 291 -1.62 -13.27 -22.76
N SER A 292 -2.29 -13.34 -21.61
CA SER A 292 -2.41 -12.20 -20.69
C SER A 292 -1.05 -11.73 -20.16
N ALA A 293 -0.18 -12.68 -19.79
CA ALA A 293 1.15 -12.40 -19.30
C ALA A 293 2.05 -11.76 -20.36
N LYS A 294 2.02 -12.32 -21.59
CA LYS A 294 2.79 -11.81 -22.73
C LYS A 294 2.33 -10.40 -23.12
N ALA A 295 1.03 -10.16 -23.21
CA ALA A 295 0.48 -8.86 -23.60
C ALA A 295 0.77 -7.76 -22.56
N GLY A 296 0.62 -8.08 -21.27
CA GLY A 296 0.89 -7.15 -20.17
C GLY A 296 2.36 -6.72 -20.12
N LEU A 297 3.31 -7.67 -20.17
CA LEU A 297 4.74 -7.36 -20.22
C LEU A 297 5.14 -6.71 -21.55
N GLY A 298 4.61 -7.17 -22.68
CA GLY A 298 4.85 -6.59 -24.00
C GLY A 298 4.51 -5.10 -24.03
N TRP A 299 3.33 -4.74 -23.50
CA TRP A 299 2.93 -3.34 -23.39
C TRP A 299 3.95 -2.51 -22.59
N MET A 300 4.46 -3.03 -21.47
CA MET A 300 5.47 -2.34 -20.66
C MET A 300 6.76 -2.10 -21.46
N TYR A 301 7.24 -3.08 -22.21
CA TYR A 301 8.47 -2.95 -23.01
C TYR A 301 8.32 -1.97 -24.18
N GLU A 302 7.14 -1.93 -24.79
CA GLU A 302 6.85 -1.09 -25.95
C GLU A 302 6.54 0.36 -25.58
N ASN A 303 5.98 0.62 -24.40
CA ASN A 303 5.44 1.93 -24.04
C ASN A 303 6.21 2.64 -22.92
N MET A 304 6.89 1.91 -22.03
CA MET A 304 7.84 2.55 -21.12
C MET A 304 9.01 3.11 -21.94
N VAL A 305 9.72 4.09 -21.39
CA VAL A 305 10.80 4.79 -22.08
C VAL A 305 12.11 4.53 -21.36
N TYR A 306 13.21 4.43 -22.08
CA TYR A 306 14.55 4.41 -21.51
C TYR A 306 15.34 5.64 -21.98
N HIS A 307 16.11 6.21 -21.07
CA HIS A 307 17.06 7.28 -21.31
C HIS A 307 18.45 6.87 -20.80
N SER A 308 19.43 6.81 -21.69
CA SER A 308 20.84 6.61 -21.30
C SER A 308 21.38 7.78 -20.44
N PRO A 309 22.39 7.54 -19.58
CA PRO A 309 22.99 8.60 -18.76
C PRO A 309 23.54 9.79 -19.55
N ASP A 310 24.12 9.54 -20.73
CA ASP A 310 24.65 10.54 -21.67
C ASP A 310 23.57 11.12 -22.60
N GLN A 311 22.32 10.64 -22.48
CA GLN A 311 21.14 11.02 -23.27
C GLN A 311 21.23 10.70 -24.77
N THR A 312 22.20 9.90 -25.22
CA THR A 312 22.37 9.55 -26.64
C THR A 312 21.33 8.52 -27.12
N LEU A 313 20.95 7.60 -26.23
CA LEU A 313 19.87 6.63 -26.42
C LEU A 313 18.59 7.10 -25.70
N ARG A 314 17.51 7.31 -26.46
CA ARG A 314 16.17 7.63 -25.96
C ARG A 314 15.09 6.95 -26.82
N GLY A 315 14.14 6.28 -26.19
CA GLY A 315 13.01 5.67 -26.90
C GLY A 315 12.28 4.60 -26.10
N PRO A 316 11.40 3.81 -26.75
CA PRO A 316 10.73 2.65 -26.15
C PRO A 316 11.72 1.74 -25.42
N PHE A 317 11.39 1.34 -24.19
CA PHE A 317 12.30 0.70 -23.25
C PHE A 317 13.01 -0.49 -23.89
N GLY A 318 12.26 -1.47 -24.39
CA GLY A 318 12.82 -2.70 -24.96
C GLY A 318 13.75 -2.45 -26.14
N ALA A 319 13.32 -1.64 -27.10
CA ALA A 319 14.09 -1.36 -28.32
C ALA A 319 15.34 -0.48 -28.08
N THR A 320 15.38 0.23 -26.94
CA THR A 320 16.43 1.20 -26.65
C THR A 320 17.49 0.62 -25.71
N VAL A 321 17.07 -0.08 -24.65
CA VAL A 321 18.00 -0.66 -23.66
C VAL A 321 18.91 -1.73 -24.28
N ASP A 322 18.43 -2.48 -25.27
CA ASP A 322 19.22 -3.50 -25.99
C ASP A 322 20.39 -2.90 -26.79
N LYS A 323 20.44 -1.58 -26.99
CA LYS A 323 21.54 -0.87 -27.67
C LYS A 323 22.68 -0.48 -26.73
N VAL A 324 22.51 -0.65 -25.42
CA VAL A 324 23.55 -0.34 -24.42
C VAL A 324 24.67 -1.38 -24.50
N THR A 325 25.89 -0.92 -24.75
CA THR A 325 27.08 -1.78 -24.89
C THR A 325 27.98 -1.83 -23.66
N GLY A 326 27.79 -0.92 -22.70
CA GLY A 326 28.55 -0.88 -21.45
C GLY A 326 28.37 -2.14 -20.61
N SER A 327 29.26 -2.33 -19.63
CA SER A 327 29.25 -3.44 -18.67
C SER A 327 29.92 -2.99 -17.36
N PHE A 328 30.01 -3.91 -16.40
CA PHE A 328 30.70 -3.71 -15.13
C PHE A 328 31.91 -4.64 -14.99
N GLU A 329 32.83 -4.24 -14.12
CA GLU A 329 33.88 -5.11 -13.61
C GLU A 329 33.31 -6.04 -12.53
N THR A 330 34.03 -7.11 -12.19
CA THR A 330 33.56 -8.09 -11.21
C THR A 330 34.37 -8.03 -9.93
N GLY A 331 33.66 -7.87 -8.81
CA GLY A 331 34.18 -8.04 -7.46
C GLY A 331 33.75 -9.37 -6.86
N ALA A 332 34.60 -9.95 -6.03
CA ALA A 332 34.31 -11.17 -5.28
C ALA A 332 34.83 -11.12 -3.83
N VAL A 333 34.07 -11.71 -2.91
CA VAL A 333 34.45 -11.93 -1.51
C VAL A 333 34.12 -13.38 -1.17
N ARG A 334 35.13 -14.15 -0.76
CA ARG A 334 34.96 -15.54 -0.31
C ARG A 334 34.60 -15.57 1.18
N GLY A 335 33.76 -16.53 1.55
CA GLY A 335 33.44 -16.80 2.95
C GLY A 335 34.65 -17.25 3.75
N GLY A 336 34.75 -16.78 4.99
CA GLY A 336 35.85 -17.12 5.90
C GLY A 336 35.66 -18.43 6.65
N LYS A 337 34.46 -19.02 6.63
CA LYS A 337 34.18 -20.32 7.26
C LYS A 337 34.36 -21.46 6.27
N GLN A 338 35.02 -22.53 6.69
CA GLN A 338 35.28 -23.70 5.86
C GLN A 338 34.03 -24.50 5.49
N SER A 339 32.98 -24.49 6.33
CA SER A 339 31.76 -25.27 6.09
C SER A 339 30.52 -24.61 6.72
N PRO A 340 29.33 -24.83 6.14
CA PRO A 340 28.07 -24.39 6.75
C PRO A 340 27.83 -25.10 8.09
N PRO A 341 27.04 -24.51 9.00
CA PRO A 341 26.65 -25.17 10.24
C PRO A 341 25.84 -26.45 9.93
N PRO A 342 25.90 -27.49 10.79
CA PRO A 342 25.15 -28.71 10.57
C PRO A 342 23.64 -28.48 10.71
N GLY A 343 22.90 -29.02 9.74
CA GLY A 343 21.44 -28.99 9.68
C GLY A 343 20.83 -27.62 9.33
N TYR A 344 19.58 -27.65 8.88
CA TYR A 344 18.85 -26.42 8.56
C TYR A 344 18.13 -25.85 9.79
N ARG A 345 18.21 -24.53 9.99
CA ARG A 345 17.65 -23.83 11.17
C ARG A 345 16.67 -22.73 10.78
N VAL A 346 15.51 -22.73 11.43
CA VAL A 346 14.45 -21.71 11.29
C VAL A 346 14.22 -21.02 12.64
N PRO A 347 14.50 -19.71 12.77
CA PRO A 347 14.15 -18.95 13.97
C PRO A 347 12.63 -18.89 14.15
N TYR A 348 12.12 -19.40 15.27
CA TYR A 348 10.68 -19.42 15.53
C TYR A 348 10.38 -19.62 17.03
N ASP A 349 9.55 -18.73 17.58
CA ASP A 349 9.05 -18.71 18.95
C ASP A 349 7.55 -18.37 18.99
N ALA A 350 6.80 -18.87 17.99
CA ALA A 350 5.43 -18.51 17.60
C ALA A 350 5.31 -17.28 16.69
N GLY A 351 4.10 -17.08 16.15
CA GLY A 351 3.74 -15.90 15.36
C GLY A 351 3.93 -14.57 16.11
N TRP A 352 4.17 -13.51 15.35
CA TRP A 352 4.28 -12.15 15.86
C TRP A 352 2.95 -11.64 16.42
N HIS A 353 2.99 -10.93 17.54
CA HIS A 353 1.82 -10.28 18.13
C HIS A 353 2.20 -8.95 18.83
N PRO A 354 1.37 -7.89 18.82
CA PRO A 354 1.70 -6.59 19.43
C PRO A 354 2.04 -6.64 20.93
N SER A 355 1.47 -7.59 21.68
CA SER A 355 1.80 -7.80 23.10
C SER A 355 3.08 -8.60 23.33
N ARG A 356 3.67 -9.16 22.26
CA ARG A 356 4.94 -9.91 22.25
C ARG A 356 5.80 -9.45 21.08
N PRO A 357 6.22 -8.16 21.04
CA PRO A 357 6.80 -7.56 19.85
C PRO A 357 8.25 -7.96 19.58
N ARG A 358 8.86 -8.78 20.44
CA ARG A 358 10.28 -9.12 20.36
C ARG A 358 10.55 -9.95 19.09
N PRO A 359 11.68 -9.70 18.39
CA PRO A 359 12.13 -10.59 17.32
C PRO A 359 12.28 -12.03 17.84
N PRO A 360 12.22 -13.05 16.98
CA PRO A 360 12.46 -14.42 17.42
C PRO A 360 13.92 -14.50 17.92
N PRO A 361 14.21 -15.35 18.89
CA PRO A 361 15.58 -15.52 19.31
C PRO A 361 16.41 -16.11 18.17
N THR A 362 17.64 -15.64 18.01
CA THR A 362 18.54 -16.01 16.91
C THR A 362 19.64 -16.98 17.37
N GLY A 363 19.62 -17.38 18.63
CA GLY A 363 20.56 -18.34 19.21
C GLY A 363 20.35 -19.75 18.63
N PRO A 364 21.41 -20.57 18.53
CA PRO A 364 21.30 -21.94 18.01
C PRO A 364 20.31 -22.83 18.78
N SER A 365 20.13 -22.59 20.09
CA SER A 365 19.21 -23.30 20.99
C SER A 365 17.74 -22.95 20.77
N ASP A 366 17.48 -21.83 20.10
CA ASP A 366 16.16 -21.20 20.03
C ASP A 366 15.57 -21.25 18.61
N CYS A 367 16.26 -21.96 17.71
CA CYS A 367 15.82 -22.24 16.35
C CYS A 367 15.26 -23.66 16.24
N LEU A 368 14.24 -23.83 15.40
CA LEU A 368 13.77 -25.14 15.00
C LEU A 368 14.76 -25.79 14.03
N SER A 369 15.10 -27.05 14.26
CA SER A 369 15.93 -27.88 13.35
C SER A 369 15.55 -29.36 13.44
N GLY A 370 15.95 -30.15 12.43
CA GLY A 370 15.75 -31.59 12.40
C GLY A 370 14.29 -31.99 12.71
N LYS A 371 14.09 -32.87 13.69
CA LYS A 371 12.75 -33.35 14.09
C LYS A 371 11.81 -32.23 14.53
N ALA A 372 12.29 -31.22 15.27
CA ALA A 372 11.45 -30.13 15.75
C ALA A 372 10.94 -29.26 14.61
N LEU A 373 11.79 -28.99 13.61
CA LEU A 373 11.38 -28.28 12.39
C LEU A 373 10.32 -29.06 11.60
N LYS A 374 10.49 -30.37 11.45
CA LYS A 374 9.51 -31.22 10.74
C LYS A 374 8.17 -31.28 11.48
N ALA A 375 8.20 -31.38 12.80
CA ALA A 375 6.99 -31.34 13.62
C ALA A 375 6.24 -30.00 13.45
N GLN A 376 6.97 -28.87 13.49
CA GLN A 376 6.37 -27.56 13.25
C GLN A 376 5.82 -27.40 11.83
N ALA A 377 6.52 -27.91 10.81
CA ALA A 377 6.05 -27.88 9.43
C ALA A 377 4.72 -28.63 9.28
N ALA A 378 4.60 -29.80 9.93
CA ALA A 378 3.36 -30.57 9.96
C ALA A 378 2.24 -29.84 10.73
N GLU A 379 2.56 -29.18 11.84
CA GLU A 379 1.61 -28.36 12.60
C GLU A 379 1.10 -27.17 11.76
N TRP A 380 2.00 -26.45 11.07
CA TRP A 380 1.61 -25.36 10.19
C TRP A 380 0.73 -25.84 9.03
N ALA A 381 1.00 -27.00 8.44
CA ALA A 381 0.17 -27.57 7.40
C ALA A 381 -1.22 -27.98 7.93
N ALA A 382 -1.26 -28.67 9.07
CA ALA A 382 -2.51 -29.10 9.72
C ALA A 382 -3.37 -27.92 10.18
N GLY A 383 -2.74 -26.86 10.71
CA GLY A 383 -3.38 -25.60 11.08
C GLY A 383 -3.75 -24.72 9.88
N GLY A 384 -3.33 -25.09 8.67
CA GLY A 384 -3.64 -24.35 7.45
C GLY A 384 -2.84 -23.05 7.27
N ILE A 385 -1.72 -22.90 7.98
CA ILE A 385 -0.82 -21.76 7.90
C ILE A 385 -0.01 -21.79 6.60
N ILE A 386 0.40 -22.98 6.18
CA ILE A 386 1.10 -23.26 4.92
C ILE A 386 0.41 -24.41 4.17
N GLU A 387 0.63 -24.51 2.87
CA GLU A 387 0.16 -25.67 2.10
C GLU A 387 1.02 -26.92 2.39
N PRO A 388 0.45 -28.14 2.31
CA PRO A 388 1.18 -29.37 2.62
C PRO A 388 2.47 -29.57 1.82
N ASP A 389 2.48 -29.17 0.54
CA ASP A 389 3.66 -29.26 -0.32
C ASP A 389 4.78 -28.27 0.06
N ALA A 390 4.47 -27.15 0.72
CA ALA A 390 5.46 -26.28 1.36
C ALA A 390 6.07 -26.94 2.60
N ALA A 391 5.25 -27.64 3.41
CA ALA A 391 5.74 -28.37 4.57
C ALA A 391 6.67 -29.51 4.17
N GLU A 392 6.31 -30.26 3.12
CA GLU A 392 7.15 -31.31 2.53
C GLU A 392 8.48 -30.76 2.02
N ALA A 393 8.47 -29.63 1.31
CA ALA A 393 9.68 -28.97 0.82
C ALA A 393 10.62 -28.55 1.97
N LEU A 394 10.06 -28.01 3.06
CA LEU A 394 10.83 -27.64 4.26
C LEU A 394 11.44 -28.87 4.95
N CYS A 395 10.68 -29.96 5.06
CA CYS A 395 11.17 -31.23 5.61
C CYS A 395 12.29 -31.83 4.74
N TRP A 396 12.10 -31.83 3.41
CA TRP A 396 13.09 -32.31 2.44
C TRP A 396 14.42 -31.54 2.57
N LEU A 397 14.34 -30.21 2.68
CA LEU A 397 15.55 -29.41 2.81
C LEU A 397 16.28 -29.66 4.14
N SER A 398 15.53 -29.85 5.23
CA SER A 398 16.13 -30.25 6.51
C SER A 398 16.94 -31.54 6.35
N ASP A 399 16.37 -32.56 5.67
CA ASP A 399 17.06 -33.82 5.40
C ASP A 399 18.27 -33.68 4.49
N HIS A 400 18.20 -32.78 3.50
CA HIS A 400 19.31 -32.50 2.59
C HIS A 400 20.53 -31.94 3.33
N PHE A 401 20.33 -30.97 4.23
CA PHE A 401 21.43 -30.40 5.02
C PHE A 401 21.91 -31.32 6.15
N ASP A 402 21.04 -32.18 6.70
CA ASP A 402 21.46 -33.18 7.70
C ASP A 402 22.43 -34.22 7.10
N LYS A 403 22.41 -34.41 5.77
CA LYS A 403 23.37 -35.26 5.03
C LYS A 403 24.70 -34.57 4.72
N GLY A 404 24.82 -33.26 4.95
CA GLY A 404 26.04 -32.50 4.64
C GLY A 404 26.30 -32.28 3.15
N GLU A 405 25.25 -32.28 2.32
CA GLU A 405 25.38 -32.05 0.87
C GLU A 405 25.84 -30.60 0.58
N SER A 406 26.76 -30.44 -0.38
CA SER A 406 27.41 -29.16 -0.71
C SER A 406 26.58 -28.30 -1.66
N LEU A 407 26.66 -26.97 -1.48
CA LEU A 407 26.08 -25.97 -2.40
C LEU A 407 27.12 -25.34 -3.35
N GLN A 408 28.29 -25.95 -3.52
CA GLN A 408 29.40 -25.35 -4.28
C GLN A 408 29.04 -24.99 -5.74
N ASP A 409 28.13 -25.74 -6.38
CA ASP A 409 27.65 -25.50 -7.74
C ASP A 409 26.35 -24.66 -7.81
N VAL A 410 25.90 -24.09 -6.69
CA VAL A 410 24.67 -23.29 -6.62
C VAL A 410 24.99 -21.80 -6.65
N TYR A 411 24.46 -21.13 -7.66
CA TYR A 411 24.62 -19.70 -7.89
C TYR A 411 23.26 -19.00 -7.89
N VAL A 412 23.06 -18.09 -6.94
CA VAL A 412 21.82 -17.32 -6.83
C VAL A 412 22.10 -15.87 -7.21
N VAL A 413 21.63 -15.45 -8.39
CA VAL A 413 21.63 -14.05 -8.80
C VAL A 413 20.51 -13.34 -8.07
N MET A 414 20.87 -12.46 -7.14
CA MET A 414 19.93 -11.75 -6.28
C MET A 414 19.82 -10.28 -6.67
N ILE A 415 18.73 -9.94 -7.36
CA ILE A 415 18.35 -8.54 -7.58
C ILE A 415 17.64 -8.05 -6.31
N GLY A 416 18.28 -7.12 -5.59
CA GLY A 416 17.87 -6.66 -4.27
C GLY A 416 18.50 -7.46 -3.13
N ALA A 417 19.79 -7.77 -3.22
CA ALA A 417 20.52 -8.56 -2.21
C ALA A 417 20.45 -7.99 -0.79
N GLY A 418 20.40 -6.67 -0.64
CA GLY A 418 20.26 -6.00 0.64
C GLY A 418 18.84 -5.78 1.13
N SER A 419 17.82 -6.31 0.42
CA SER A 419 16.43 -6.26 0.84
C SER A 419 16.21 -6.99 2.17
N ALA A 420 15.31 -6.47 3.01
CA ALA A 420 14.99 -7.07 4.31
C ALA A 420 14.34 -8.46 4.19
N MET A 421 13.52 -8.66 3.15
CA MET A 421 12.80 -9.91 2.90
C MET A 421 13.60 -10.91 2.05
N GLY A 422 14.74 -10.52 1.49
CA GLY A 422 15.57 -11.38 0.66
C GLY A 422 16.24 -12.51 1.45
N PRO A 423 16.50 -13.67 0.84
CA PRO A 423 17.12 -14.82 1.51
C PRO A 423 18.63 -14.68 1.75
N PHE A 424 19.24 -13.51 1.48
CA PHE A 424 20.69 -13.32 1.42
C PHE A 424 21.45 -13.87 2.65
N PRO A 425 21.10 -13.52 3.90
CA PRO A 425 21.85 -14.02 5.06
C PRO A 425 21.81 -15.54 5.16
N LYS A 426 20.68 -16.16 4.80
CA LYS A 426 20.50 -17.60 4.89
C LYS A 426 21.26 -18.33 3.78
N LEU A 427 21.31 -17.77 2.57
CA LEU A 427 22.14 -18.32 1.48
C LEU A 427 23.63 -18.28 1.82
N MET A 428 24.09 -17.19 2.46
CA MET A 428 25.45 -17.08 2.98
C MET A 428 25.74 -18.13 4.05
N GLU A 429 24.81 -18.34 5.00
CA GLU A 429 24.91 -19.39 6.02
C GLU A 429 25.01 -20.79 5.42
N MET A 430 24.19 -21.09 4.41
CA MET A 430 24.14 -22.39 3.74
C MET A 430 25.36 -22.69 2.84
N GLY A 431 26.22 -21.70 2.57
CA GLY A 431 27.40 -21.88 1.71
C GLY A 431 27.15 -21.67 0.21
N ALA A 432 26.05 -21.02 -0.18
CA ALA A 432 25.78 -20.73 -1.60
C ALA A 432 26.66 -19.60 -2.13
N THR A 433 26.82 -19.53 -3.46
CA THR A 433 27.38 -18.35 -4.12
C THR A 433 26.25 -17.39 -4.49
N VAL A 434 26.26 -16.17 -3.95
CA VAL A 434 25.31 -15.13 -4.32
C VAL A 434 25.96 -14.12 -5.26
N VAL A 435 25.31 -13.89 -6.40
CA VAL A 435 25.63 -12.77 -7.30
C VAL A 435 24.71 -11.62 -6.95
N ALA A 436 25.22 -10.66 -6.18
CA ALA A 436 24.45 -9.56 -5.64
C ALA A 436 24.33 -8.41 -6.63
N ILE A 437 23.09 -8.03 -6.91
CA ILE A 437 22.71 -6.75 -7.51
C ILE A 437 21.95 -5.99 -6.45
N ASP A 438 22.36 -4.76 -6.15
CA ASP A 438 21.60 -3.89 -5.27
C ASP A 438 21.69 -2.45 -5.74
N ILE A 439 20.63 -1.70 -5.49
CA ILE A 439 20.47 -0.32 -5.95
C ILE A 439 21.10 0.65 -4.94
N PRO A 440 21.74 1.75 -5.39
CA PRO A 440 22.16 2.82 -4.50
C PRO A 440 20.92 3.34 -3.75
N GLY A 441 20.95 3.28 -2.43
CA GLY A 441 19.80 3.63 -1.62
C GLY A 441 19.55 5.14 -1.53
N ALA A 442 18.29 5.52 -1.31
CA ALA A 442 17.92 6.68 -0.53
C ALA A 442 17.10 6.21 0.68
N TRP A 443 17.33 6.75 1.87
CA TRP A 443 16.48 6.42 3.03
C TRP A 443 15.11 7.10 2.90
N GLY A 444 14.03 6.33 2.84
CA GLY A 444 12.66 6.84 2.96
C GLY A 444 12.42 8.11 2.14
N LYS A 445 12.00 9.20 2.80
CA LYS A 445 11.73 10.50 2.16
C LYS A 445 13.01 11.28 1.78
N GLY A 446 13.92 10.67 1.02
CA GLY A 446 14.77 11.37 0.06
C GLY A 446 16.19 11.81 0.49
N GLY A 447 16.85 11.14 1.43
CA GLY A 447 18.29 11.38 1.72
C GLY A 447 19.20 10.39 0.98
N PRO A 448 20.34 10.79 0.37
CA PRO A 448 21.27 9.85 -0.27
C PRO A 448 21.87 8.89 0.76
N ARG A 449 21.82 7.59 0.49
CA ARG A 449 22.57 6.59 1.25
C ARG A 449 23.93 6.41 0.58
N PRO A 450 25.06 6.43 1.31
CA PRO A 450 26.33 5.98 0.75
C PRO A 450 26.16 4.52 0.31
N ALA A 451 26.38 4.21 -0.96
CA ALA A 451 26.33 2.84 -1.48
C ALA A 451 27.24 1.91 -0.66
N SER A 452 28.35 2.44 -0.15
CA SER A 452 29.33 1.72 0.67
C SER A 452 28.74 1.06 1.92
N ALA A 453 27.68 1.63 2.53
CA ALA A 453 27.08 1.03 3.73
C ALA A 453 26.32 -0.28 3.46
N VAL A 454 25.70 -0.42 2.28
CA VAL A 454 25.07 -1.70 1.87
C VAL A 454 26.16 -2.73 1.62
N TRP A 455 27.16 -2.36 0.82
CA TRP A 455 28.22 -3.24 0.39
C TRP A 455 29.11 -3.70 1.53
N ARG A 456 29.46 -2.80 2.47
CA ARG A 456 30.12 -3.17 3.73
C ARG A 456 29.38 -4.30 4.43
N ARG A 457 28.07 -4.13 4.66
CA ARG A 457 27.23 -5.15 5.31
C ARG A 457 27.23 -6.47 4.52
N LEU A 458 27.07 -6.44 3.20
CA LEU A 458 27.01 -7.66 2.38
C LEU A 458 28.36 -8.39 2.38
N CYS A 459 29.47 -7.67 2.20
CA CYS A 459 30.83 -8.22 2.22
C CYS A 459 31.19 -8.78 3.60
N ASP A 460 30.89 -8.05 4.68
CA ASP A 460 31.14 -8.52 6.05
C ASP A 460 30.32 -9.77 6.38
N THR A 461 29.06 -9.83 5.92
CA THR A 461 28.22 -11.03 6.07
C THR A 461 28.82 -12.22 5.34
N ALA A 462 29.28 -12.03 4.09
CA ALA A 462 29.92 -13.07 3.31
C ALA A 462 31.18 -13.59 4.03
N ARG A 463 32.09 -12.70 4.44
CA ARG A 463 33.32 -13.06 5.20
C ARG A 463 33.01 -13.83 6.49
N GLY A 464 31.94 -13.46 7.18
CA GLY A 464 31.47 -14.15 8.41
C GLY A 464 30.74 -15.47 8.17
N SER A 465 30.63 -15.94 6.93
CA SER A 465 29.82 -17.10 6.52
C SER A 465 30.63 -18.14 5.72
N ALA A 466 29.97 -19.22 5.31
CA ALA A 466 30.54 -20.22 4.39
C ALA A 466 30.28 -19.85 2.91
N GLY A 467 29.34 -18.95 2.65
CA GLY A 467 28.95 -18.53 1.31
C GLY A 467 29.92 -17.55 0.69
N SER A 468 29.83 -17.40 -0.63
CA SER A 468 30.64 -16.47 -1.40
C SER A 468 29.77 -15.41 -2.07
N LEU A 469 30.33 -14.20 -2.22
CA LEU A 469 29.65 -13.06 -2.81
C LEU A 469 30.36 -12.63 -4.10
N VAL A 470 29.58 -12.42 -5.16
CA VAL A 470 30.02 -11.83 -6.43
C VAL A 470 29.17 -10.59 -6.70
N PHE A 471 29.75 -9.49 -7.17
CA PHE A 471 29.02 -8.23 -7.35
C PHE A 471 29.68 -7.33 -8.41
N PRO A 472 28.94 -6.40 -9.01
CA PRO A 472 29.49 -5.49 -10.00
C PRO A 472 30.36 -4.41 -9.34
N LEU A 473 31.42 -4.01 -10.04
CA LEU A 473 32.32 -2.92 -9.68
C LEU A 473 32.41 -1.89 -10.82
N SER A 474 32.62 -0.62 -10.46
CA SER A 474 32.89 0.46 -11.41
C SER A 474 34.34 0.47 -11.93
N LYS A 475 35.25 -0.26 -11.28
CA LYS A 475 36.67 -0.41 -11.65
C LYS A 475 37.17 -1.80 -11.24
N PRO A 476 38.27 -2.32 -11.82
CA PRO A 476 38.79 -3.64 -11.46
C PRO A 476 39.07 -3.76 -9.95
N GLN A 477 38.76 -4.91 -9.35
CA GLN A 477 38.96 -5.14 -7.91
C GLN A 477 40.42 -4.96 -7.49
N SER A 478 41.38 -5.27 -8.37
CA SER A 478 42.83 -5.08 -8.16
C SER A 478 43.23 -3.61 -7.98
N GLN A 479 42.38 -2.65 -8.36
CA GLN A 479 42.59 -1.21 -8.18
C GLN A 479 41.91 -0.64 -6.93
N CYS A 480 41.38 -1.49 -6.05
CA CYS A 480 40.84 -1.10 -4.75
C CYS A 480 41.89 -1.42 -3.68
N ALA A 481 42.57 -0.40 -3.15
CA ALA A 481 43.65 -0.59 -2.17
C ALA A 481 43.12 -0.88 -0.76
N THR A 482 41.88 -0.46 -0.47
CA THR A 482 41.23 -0.63 0.82
C THR A 482 39.82 -1.19 0.66
N ASP A 483 39.29 -1.74 1.76
CA ASP A 483 37.90 -2.20 1.82
C ASP A 483 36.91 -1.06 1.55
N GLU A 484 37.18 0.17 1.99
CA GLU A 484 36.27 1.30 1.73
C GLU A 484 36.24 1.65 0.24
N GLU A 485 37.40 1.67 -0.44
CA GLU A 485 37.44 1.86 -1.90
C GLU A 485 36.69 0.76 -2.65
N LEU A 486 36.77 -0.49 -2.16
CA LEU A 486 35.99 -1.60 -2.71
C LEU A 486 34.49 -1.35 -2.55
N TYR A 487 34.05 -0.91 -1.36
CA TYR A 487 32.65 -0.63 -1.08
C TYR A 487 32.10 0.58 -1.86
N GLU A 488 32.93 1.59 -2.12
CA GLU A 488 32.58 2.75 -2.93
C GLU A 488 32.49 2.41 -4.43
N ALA A 489 33.37 1.53 -4.91
CA ALA A 489 33.33 1.03 -6.29
C ALA A 489 32.20 0.02 -6.54
N ALA A 490 31.60 -0.53 -5.49
CA ALA A 490 30.63 -1.62 -5.59
C ALA A 490 29.21 -1.17 -5.94
N GLY A 491 28.55 -2.01 -6.75
CA GLY A 491 27.13 -1.92 -7.07
C GLY A 491 26.82 -1.28 -8.41
N CYS A 492 25.52 -1.08 -8.63
CA CYS A 492 24.96 -0.63 -9.90
C CYS A 492 23.56 -0.04 -9.67
N ASP A 493 23.13 0.93 -10.48
CA ASP A 493 21.75 1.44 -10.39
C ASP A 493 20.84 0.70 -11.38
N LEU A 494 20.05 -0.25 -10.88
CA LEU A 494 19.16 -1.08 -11.72
C LEU A 494 18.19 -0.27 -12.59
N MET A 495 17.70 0.87 -12.13
CA MET A 495 16.76 1.68 -12.91
C MET A 495 17.46 2.49 -14.00
N LYS A 496 18.74 2.81 -13.81
CA LYS A 496 19.53 3.63 -14.74
C LYS A 496 20.44 2.83 -15.67
N GLN A 497 20.88 1.65 -15.24
CA GLN A 497 21.89 0.82 -15.91
C GLN A 497 21.43 -0.63 -16.17
N PRO A 498 20.15 -0.90 -16.54
CA PRO A 498 19.68 -2.28 -16.75
C PRO A 498 20.41 -2.99 -17.90
N GLY A 499 20.86 -2.26 -18.91
CA GLY A 499 21.62 -2.79 -20.05
C GLY A 499 22.99 -3.30 -19.62
N GLU A 500 23.74 -2.48 -18.90
CA GLU A 500 25.08 -2.80 -18.39
C GLU A 500 25.05 -3.96 -17.39
N ILE A 501 24.03 -4.00 -16.52
CA ILE A 501 23.84 -5.12 -15.58
C ILE A 501 23.57 -6.43 -16.35
N ALA A 502 22.69 -6.39 -17.35
CA ALA A 502 22.40 -7.56 -18.16
C ALA A 502 23.62 -8.06 -18.95
N ASN A 503 24.41 -7.14 -19.52
CA ASN A 503 25.65 -7.49 -20.21
C ASN A 503 26.66 -8.14 -19.25
N TRP A 504 26.87 -7.54 -18.06
CA TRP A 504 27.74 -8.09 -17.02
C TRP A 504 27.30 -9.49 -16.58
N LEU A 505 26.01 -9.70 -16.29
CA LEU A 505 25.48 -11.01 -15.90
C LEU A 505 25.68 -12.06 -17.00
N CYS A 506 25.46 -11.69 -18.27
CA CYS A 506 25.64 -12.57 -19.40
C CYS A 506 27.10 -12.96 -19.64
N GLU A 507 28.06 -12.07 -19.36
CA GLU A 507 29.49 -12.41 -19.41
C GLU A 507 29.92 -13.23 -18.19
N TRP A 508 29.49 -12.84 -16.98
CA TRP A 508 29.80 -13.56 -15.74
C TRP A 508 29.40 -15.04 -15.83
N GLN A 509 28.19 -15.34 -16.30
CA GLN A 509 27.72 -16.74 -16.33
C GLN A 509 28.52 -17.65 -17.28
N LYS A 510 29.27 -17.10 -18.25
CA LYS A 510 30.14 -17.90 -19.14
C LYS A 510 31.34 -18.49 -18.40
N THR A 511 31.65 -17.94 -17.21
CA THR A 511 32.72 -18.45 -16.34
C THR A 511 32.30 -19.68 -15.54
N LEU A 512 31.01 -20.04 -15.56
CA LEU A 512 30.45 -21.13 -14.78
C LEU A 512 30.58 -22.46 -15.52
N PRO A 513 30.77 -23.58 -14.79
CA PRO A 513 30.71 -24.91 -15.38
C PRO A 513 29.30 -25.24 -15.89
N ASP A 514 29.20 -26.24 -16.76
CA ASP A 514 27.91 -26.71 -17.29
C ASP A 514 27.02 -27.31 -16.18
N SER A 515 27.62 -27.88 -15.12
CA SER A 515 26.90 -28.39 -13.94
C SER A 515 26.30 -27.30 -13.06
N ALA A 516 26.67 -26.02 -13.25
CA ALA A 516 26.24 -24.93 -12.38
C ALA A 516 24.72 -24.74 -12.42
N LYS A 517 24.11 -24.79 -11.23
CA LYS A 517 22.70 -24.50 -11.00
C LYS A 517 22.55 -23.01 -10.74
N VAL A 518 22.03 -22.28 -11.74
CA VAL A 518 21.87 -20.83 -11.68
C VAL A 518 20.39 -20.50 -11.47
N MET A 519 20.11 -19.60 -10.53
CA MET A 519 18.76 -19.09 -10.24
C MET A 519 18.81 -17.58 -10.14
N ILE A 520 18.00 -16.86 -10.94
CA ILE A 520 17.89 -15.40 -10.85
C ILE A 520 16.59 -14.96 -10.19
N GLY A 521 16.70 -14.17 -9.12
CA GLY A 521 15.56 -13.74 -8.31
C GLY A 521 15.42 -12.24 -8.17
N ASN A 522 14.16 -11.75 -8.19
CA ASN A 522 13.84 -10.36 -7.89
C ASN A 522 13.22 -10.20 -6.49
N TYR A 523 13.97 -9.57 -5.59
CA TYR A 523 13.59 -9.26 -4.21
C TYR A 523 13.50 -7.75 -3.95
N THR A 524 13.58 -6.93 -5.01
CA THR A 524 13.53 -5.46 -4.87
C THR A 524 12.13 -4.97 -4.54
N TYR A 525 12.07 -3.87 -3.80
CA TYR A 525 10.85 -3.17 -3.45
C TYR A 525 11.15 -1.68 -3.22
N LEU A 526 10.32 -0.82 -3.81
CA LEU A 526 10.26 0.62 -3.51
C LEU A 526 8.80 1.09 -3.54
N ASP A 527 8.54 2.30 -3.07
CA ASP A 527 7.19 2.87 -3.06
C ASP A 527 6.80 3.45 -4.43
N GLY A 528 5.52 3.30 -4.79
CA GLY A 528 4.90 4.00 -5.90
C GLY A 528 5.50 3.67 -7.27
N GLU A 529 5.86 4.71 -8.04
CA GLU A 529 6.35 4.57 -9.41
C GLU A 529 7.68 3.82 -9.53
N LEU A 530 8.54 3.94 -8.50
CA LEU A 530 9.87 3.34 -8.51
C LEU A 530 9.79 1.81 -8.49
N HIS A 531 8.75 1.23 -7.86
CA HIS A 531 8.55 -0.21 -7.85
C HIS A 531 8.32 -0.78 -9.26
N VAL A 532 7.54 -0.08 -10.07
CA VAL A 532 7.22 -0.50 -11.44
C VAL A 532 8.46 -0.41 -12.32
N LYS A 533 9.24 0.68 -12.18
CA LYS A 533 10.53 0.85 -12.86
C LYS A 533 11.50 -0.28 -12.50
N LEU A 534 11.64 -0.59 -11.20
CA LEU A 534 12.46 -1.71 -10.72
C LEU A 534 11.98 -3.05 -11.27
N ALA A 535 10.67 -3.32 -11.26
CA ALA A 535 10.12 -4.58 -11.77
C ALA A 535 10.41 -4.74 -13.27
N LEU A 536 10.30 -3.67 -14.06
CA LEU A 536 10.63 -3.69 -15.50
C LEU A 536 12.12 -3.95 -15.75
N CYS A 537 13.01 -3.24 -15.05
CA CYS A 537 14.45 -3.40 -15.20
C CYS A 537 14.94 -4.78 -14.71
N ALA A 538 14.37 -5.30 -13.62
CA ALA A 538 14.65 -6.66 -13.17
C ALA A 538 14.15 -7.72 -14.16
N ASP A 539 12.94 -7.55 -14.71
CA ASP A 539 12.41 -8.42 -15.76
C ASP A 539 13.34 -8.47 -16.98
N TYR A 540 13.91 -7.31 -17.36
CA TYR A 540 14.88 -7.21 -18.44
C TYR A 540 16.14 -8.04 -18.19
N CYS A 541 16.74 -7.91 -17.00
CA CYS A 541 17.92 -8.70 -16.62
C CYS A 541 17.59 -10.21 -16.58
N ILE A 542 16.44 -10.60 -16.04
CA ILE A 542 15.96 -12.00 -16.03
C ILE A 542 15.85 -12.53 -17.45
N ARG A 543 15.18 -11.80 -18.35
CA ARG A 543 14.99 -12.19 -19.75
C ARG A 543 16.33 -12.37 -20.47
N ARG A 544 17.25 -11.42 -20.32
CA ARG A 544 18.59 -11.46 -20.96
C ARG A 544 19.41 -12.65 -20.46
N LEU A 545 19.42 -12.88 -19.14
CA LEU A 545 20.17 -13.99 -18.56
C LEU A 545 19.59 -15.35 -18.98
N ARG A 546 18.26 -15.50 -18.96
CA ARG A 546 17.54 -16.70 -19.43
C ARG A 546 17.81 -17.00 -20.90
N ALA A 547 17.80 -15.98 -21.75
CA ALA A 547 18.09 -16.14 -23.17
C ALA A 547 19.53 -16.64 -23.40
N ALA A 548 20.49 -16.17 -22.61
CA ALA A 548 21.89 -16.56 -22.75
C ALA A 548 22.24 -17.90 -22.05
N ARG A 549 21.51 -18.30 -20.99
CA ARG A 549 21.59 -19.64 -20.37
C ARG A 549 20.19 -20.19 -20.10
N PRO A 550 19.60 -20.96 -21.04
CA PRO A 550 18.26 -21.54 -20.91
C PRO A 550 18.07 -22.56 -19.78
N ALA A 551 19.13 -22.93 -19.05
CA ALA A 551 19.04 -23.74 -17.83
C ALA A 551 18.81 -22.91 -16.55
N THR A 552 18.98 -21.58 -16.60
CA THR A 552 18.84 -20.70 -15.43
C THR A 552 17.40 -20.68 -14.91
N GLY A 553 17.14 -21.03 -13.65
CA GLY A 553 15.81 -20.88 -13.06
C GLY A 553 15.48 -19.43 -12.71
N VAL A 554 14.21 -19.14 -12.41
CA VAL A 554 13.75 -17.81 -12.00
C VAL A 554 13.06 -17.84 -10.63
N ALA A 555 13.28 -16.82 -9.81
CA ALA A 555 12.69 -16.72 -8.48
C ALA A 555 11.96 -15.40 -8.23
N PHE A 556 10.81 -15.47 -7.57
CA PHE A 556 10.03 -14.32 -7.13
C PHE A 556 9.47 -14.56 -5.75
N LEU A 557 9.49 -13.51 -4.92
CA LEU A 557 8.76 -13.51 -3.66
C LEU A 557 7.34 -12.99 -3.88
N CYS A 558 6.39 -13.90 -4.05
CA CYS A 558 4.99 -13.57 -4.28
C CYS A 558 4.37 -13.00 -2.99
N THR A 559 3.69 -11.85 -3.13
CA THR A 559 3.03 -11.20 -1.99
C THR A 559 1.71 -11.91 -1.67
N PRO A 560 1.34 -12.05 -0.39
CA PRO A 560 0.02 -12.57 -0.02
C PRO A 560 -1.10 -11.58 -0.35
N THR A 561 -0.76 -10.31 -0.64
CA THR A 561 -1.73 -9.25 -0.92
C THR A 561 -2.03 -9.07 -2.41
N ASP A 562 -1.99 -10.16 -3.18
CA ASP A 562 -2.36 -10.23 -4.59
C ASP A 562 -3.41 -11.34 -4.77
N ILE A 563 -3.99 -11.44 -5.97
CA ILE A 563 -4.97 -12.48 -6.29
C ILE A 563 -4.23 -13.73 -6.78
N HIS A 564 -4.46 -14.84 -6.08
CA HIS A 564 -3.81 -16.14 -6.31
C HIS A 564 -4.84 -17.22 -6.55
N VAL A 565 -4.52 -18.20 -7.38
CA VAL A 565 -5.25 -19.47 -7.35
C VAL A 565 -4.91 -20.23 -6.06
N CYS A 566 -5.87 -20.99 -5.55
CA CYS A 566 -5.72 -21.74 -4.29
C CYS A 566 -6.11 -23.20 -4.48
N THR A 567 -5.73 -24.02 -3.51
CA THR A 567 -6.05 -25.46 -3.48
C THR A 567 -7.52 -25.68 -3.11
N ASP A 568 -8.08 -26.83 -3.50
CA ASP A 568 -9.44 -27.24 -3.12
C ASP A 568 -9.61 -27.31 -1.58
N ALA A 569 -8.55 -27.69 -0.88
CA ALA A 569 -8.53 -27.70 0.58
C ALA A 569 -8.62 -26.28 1.16
N SER A 570 -7.92 -25.32 0.55
CA SER A 570 -7.96 -23.93 0.97
C SER A 570 -9.31 -23.25 0.72
N ASP A 571 -9.90 -23.42 -0.47
CA ASP A 571 -11.25 -22.90 -0.76
C ASP A 571 -12.31 -23.50 0.15
N ARG A 572 -12.26 -24.82 0.39
CA ARG A 572 -13.17 -25.51 1.32
C ARG A 572 -13.03 -24.98 2.73
N ALA A 573 -11.80 -24.88 3.25
CA ALA A 573 -11.57 -24.35 4.59
C ALA A 573 -12.06 -22.90 4.76
N ALA A 574 -11.88 -22.04 3.74
CA ALA A 574 -12.43 -20.68 3.77
C ALA A 574 -13.96 -20.66 3.86
N ARG A 575 -14.65 -21.55 3.12
CA ARG A 575 -16.11 -21.71 3.19
C ARG A 575 -16.58 -22.28 4.52
N ASP A 576 -15.90 -23.30 5.03
CA ASP A 576 -16.24 -23.95 6.31
C ASP A 576 -16.02 -22.98 7.49
N ASN A 577 -14.98 -22.15 7.41
CA ASN A 577 -14.73 -21.12 8.41
C ASN A 577 -15.71 -19.94 8.31
N TYR A 578 -16.46 -19.78 7.21
CA TYR A 578 -17.35 -18.65 7.03
C TYR A 578 -18.56 -18.75 7.95
N GLY A 579 -18.71 -17.76 8.85
CA GLY A 579 -19.72 -17.80 9.90
C GLY A 579 -19.30 -18.55 11.17
N SER A 580 -18.08 -19.08 11.22
CA SER A 580 -17.53 -19.78 12.39
C SER A 580 -16.95 -18.86 13.47
N GLY A 581 -16.85 -17.55 13.21
CA GLY A 581 -16.23 -16.57 14.11
C GLY A 581 -17.13 -16.21 15.29
N PHE A 582 -17.85 -15.07 15.23
CA PHE A 582 -18.69 -14.58 16.35
C PHE A 582 -19.91 -15.45 16.71
N GLY A 583 -19.97 -16.69 16.23
CA GLY A 583 -21.04 -17.65 16.47
C GLY A 583 -22.31 -17.38 15.67
N SER A 584 -23.32 -18.24 15.89
CA SER A 584 -24.65 -18.25 15.27
C SER A 584 -25.49 -16.98 15.46
N LEU A 585 -24.97 -15.98 16.19
CA LEU A 585 -25.60 -14.69 16.47
C LEU A 585 -25.60 -13.73 15.27
N GLY A 586 -24.89 -14.04 14.18
CA GLY A 586 -24.93 -13.25 12.94
C GLY A 586 -24.30 -11.86 13.02
N LEU A 587 -23.50 -11.58 14.06
CA LEU A 587 -22.81 -10.29 14.26
C LEU A 587 -21.93 -9.89 13.06
N GLU A 588 -21.39 -10.87 12.35
CA GLU A 588 -20.58 -10.67 11.14
C GLU A 588 -21.43 -10.15 9.98
N LYS A 589 -22.63 -10.73 9.80
CA LYS A 589 -23.62 -10.27 8.81
C LYS A 589 -24.13 -8.88 9.18
N LEU A 590 -24.32 -8.60 10.47
CA LEU A 590 -24.71 -7.28 10.97
C LEU A 590 -23.61 -6.25 10.71
N ALA A 591 -22.34 -6.55 11.04
CA ALA A 591 -21.21 -5.66 10.78
C ALA A 591 -21.03 -5.40 9.27
N ASN A 592 -21.16 -6.44 8.44
CA ASN A 592 -21.16 -6.30 6.99
C ASN A 592 -22.30 -5.37 6.53
N ALA A 593 -23.53 -5.60 6.98
CA ALA A 593 -24.70 -4.79 6.64
C ALA A 593 -24.55 -3.32 7.11
N LEU A 594 -24.16 -3.09 8.36
CA LEU A 594 -23.96 -1.75 8.94
C LEU A 594 -22.83 -0.98 8.25
N SER A 595 -21.81 -1.68 7.74
CA SER A 595 -20.71 -1.06 6.98
C SER A 595 -21.07 -0.79 5.51
N GLY A 596 -22.28 -1.18 5.06
CA GLY A 596 -22.68 -1.12 3.66
C GLY A 596 -21.92 -2.10 2.77
N GLY A 597 -21.62 -3.30 3.29
CA GLY A 597 -20.93 -4.38 2.59
C GLY A 597 -19.41 -4.24 2.52
N LYS A 598 -18.79 -3.41 3.36
CA LYS A 598 -17.35 -3.09 3.31
C LYS A 598 -16.49 -3.94 4.24
N LEU A 599 -17.03 -4.40 5.36
CA LEU A 599 -16.33 -5.23 6.34
C LEU A 599 -16.75 -6.68 6.24
N LEU A 600 -15.83 -7.62 6.52
CA LEU A 600 -16.10 -9.07 6.54
C LEU A 600 -16.70 -9.61 5.23
N ILE A 601 -16.04 -9.29 4.11
CA ILE A 601 -16.42 -9.77 2.78
C ILE A 601 -15.91 -11.21 2.61
N PRO A 602 -16.70 -12.17 2.08
CA PRO A 602 -16.25 -13.55 1.87
C PRO A 602 -14.95 -13.65 1.08
N ASN A 603 -14.04 -14.53 1.52
CA ASN A 603 -12.73 -14.74 0.91
C ASN A 603 -12.70 -15.75 -0.25
N PHE A 604 -13.84 -16.31 -0.62
CA PHE A 604 -13.98 -17.31 -1.66
C PHE A 604 -14.85 -16.78 -2.80
N ASN A 605 -14.59 -17.27 -4.01
CA ASN A 605 -15.31 -16.89 -5.23
C ASN A 605 -15.98 -18.11 -5.86
N ALA A 606 -16.80 -17.89 -6.89
CA ALA A 606 -17.23 -19.00 -7.74
C ALA A 606 -16.01 -19.61 -8.47
N PRO A 607 -15.86 -20.95 -8.50
CA PRO A 607 -14.82 -21.59 -9.29
C PRO A 607 -14.93 -21.22 -10.77
N VAL A 608 -13.79 -21.15 -11.45
CA VAL A 608 -13.71 -20.98 -12.90
C VAL A 608 -13.64 -22.35 -13.54
N GLU A 609 -14.55 -22.66 -14.44
CA GLU A 609 -14.46 -23.84 -15.29
C GLU A 609 -13.41 -23.60 -16.37
N ALA A 610 -12.23 -24.20 -16.20
CA ALA A 610 -11.13 -24.11 -17.12
C ALA A 610 -11.30 -25.11 -18.28
N GLN A 611 -10.60 -24.85 -19.39
CA GLN A 611 -10.48 -25.75 -20.52
C GLN A 611 -10.13 -27.17 -20.04
N GLY A 612 -10.94 -28.15 -20.46
CA GLY A 612 -10.83 -29.53 -19.99
C GLY A 612 -11.66 -29.86 -18.76
N GLY A 613 -12.57 -28.97 -18.34
CA GLY A 613 -13.56 -29.22 -17.29
C GLY A 613 -13.02 -29.13 -15.85
N LYS A 614 -11.76 -28.71 -15.67
CA LYS A 614 -11.16 -28.52 -14.34
C LYS A 614 -11.71 -27.25 -13.71
N LEU A 615 -12.21 -27.35 -12.48
CA LEU A 615 -12.61 -26.18 -11.70
C LEU A 615 -11.39 -25.57 -10.99
N ILE A 616 -10.97 -24.37 -11.39
CA ILE A 616 -9.90 -23.59 -10.75
C ILE A 616 -10.52 -22.62 -9.74
N LYS A 617 -9.95 -22.56 -8.53
CA LYS A 617 -10.40 -21.68 -7.45
C LYS A 617 -9.34 -20.63 -7.18
N TYR A 618 -9.77 -19.46 -6.71
CA TYR A 618 -8.87 -18.35 -6.43
C TYR A 618 -9.37 -17.50 -5.27
N VAL A 619 -8.40 -16.93 -4.57
CA VAL A 619 -8.57 -16.07 -3.40
C VAL A 619 -8.22 -14.63 -3.77
N ASP A 620 -9.06 -13.70 -3.33
CA ASP A 620 -8.83 -12.27 -3.52
C ASP A 620 -8.08 -11.70 -2.30
N GLY A 621 -6.75 -11.80 -2.33
CA GLY A 621 -5.87 -11.19 -1.34
C GLY A 621 -5.58 -9.72 -1.61
N LEU A 622 -6.13 -9.10 -2.67
CA LEU A 622 -5.67 -7.81 -3.15
C LEU A 622 -5.91 -6.69 -2.12
N ALA A 623 -4.84 -6.04 -1.66
CA ALA A 623 -4.94 -4.93 -0.72
C ALA A 623 -5.03 -3.58 -1.45
N VAL A 624 -6.25 -3.01 -1.58
CA VAL A 624 -6.49 -1.72 -2.26
C VAL A 624 -5.62 -0.57 -1.68
N ALA A 625 -5.32 -0.65 -0.39
CA ALA A 625 -4.46 0.28 0.34
C ALA A 625 -3.03 0.38 -0.23
N GLN A 626 -2.46 -0.72 -0.75
CA GLN A 626 -1.13 -0.76 -1.36
C GLN A 626 -1.07 0.06 -2.67
N GLY A 627 -2.20 0.17 -3.36
CA GLY A 627 -2.37 0.98 -4.56
C GLY A 627 -1.98 0.29 -5.88
N PRO A 628 -2.37 0.88 -7.01
CA PRO A 628 -2.28 0.23 -8.32
C PRO A 628 -0.84 -0.02 -8.81
N ASN A 629 0.13 0.83 -8.45
CA ASN A 629 1.53 0.64 -8.86
C ASN A 629 2.16 -0.58 -8.18
N TYR A 630 1.82 -0.82 -6.91
CA TYR A 630 2.24 -2.04 -6.21
C TYR A 630 1.67 -3.28 -6.89
N ALA A 631 0.36 -3.26 -7.18
CA ALA A 631 -0.31 -4.36 -7.86
C ALA A 631 0.27 -4.63 -9.26
N LEU A 632 0.57 -3.58 -10.04
CA LEU A 632 1.22 -3.71 -11.35
C LEU A 632 2.60 -4.35 -11.23
N ALA A 633 3.47 -3.83 -10.36
CA ALA A 633 4.82 -4.34 -10.19
C ALA A 633 4.84 -5.83 -9.77
N LYS A 634 3.94 -6.21 -8.85
CA LYS A 634 3.78 -7.61 -8.42
C LYS A 634 3.18 -8.48 -9.51
N ARG A 635 2.22 -7.97 -10.27
CA ARG A 635 1.63 -8.72 -11.39
C ARG A 635 2.62 -8.94 -12.53
N MET A 636 3.52 -8.00 -12.81
CA MET A 636 4.62 -8.20 -13.76
C MET A 636 5.53 -9.38 -13.37
N GLN A 637 5.81 -9.55 -12.08
CA GLN A 637 6.56 -10.71 -11.58
C GLN A 637 5.80 -12.03 -11.84
N HIS A 638 4.48 -12.04 -11.66
CA HIS A 638 3.65 -13.21 -11.98
C HIS A 638 3.63 -13.50 -13.49
N TRP A 639 3.50 -12.47 -14.32
CA TRP A 639 3.53 -12.62 -15.77
C TRP A 639 4.84 -13.24 -16.24
N ARG A 640 5.99 -12.76 -15.72
CA ARG A 640 7.29 -13.36 -16.04
C ARG A 640 7.38 -14.80 -15.56
N ALA A 641 6.98 -15.07 -14.32
CA ALA A 641 6.97 -16.42 -13.77
C ALA A 641 6.18 -17.41 -14.65
N MET A 642 4.98 -17.02 -15.11
CA MET A 642 4.16 -17.84 -16.00
C MET A 642 4.84 -18.07 -17.36
N ILE A 643 5.44 -17.02 -17.95
CA ILE A 643 6.16 -17.13 -19.23
C ILE A 643 7.35 -18.08 -19.11
N GLU A 644 8.15 -17.98 -18.04
CA GLU A 644 9.33 -18.83 -17.86
C GLU A 644 8.97 -20.27 -17.49
N PHE A 645 7.89 -20.47 -16.74
CA PHE A 645 7.41 -21.82 -16.44
C PHE A 645 6.91 -22.54 -17.71
N GLU A 646 6.18 -21.84 -18.59
CA GLU A 646 5.81 -22.39 -19.90
C GLU A 646 7.00 -22.53 -20.86
N SER A 647 8.09 -21.77 -20.67
CA SER A 647 9.33 -21.92 -21.44
C SER A 647 10.23 -23.07 -20.95
N GLY A 648 9.81 -23.80 -19.91
CA GLY A 648 10.52 -24.96 -19.37
C GLY A 648 11.47 -24.65 -18.20
N ALA A 649 11.51 -23.40 -17.72
CA ALA A 649 12.35 -23.04 -16.57
C ALA A 649 11.76 -23.53 -15.25
N VAL A 650 12.63 -23.86 -14.29
CA VAL A 650 12.24 -23.95 -12.87
C VAL A 650 11.89 -22.55 -12.38
N VAL A 651 10.71 -22.38 -11.76
CA VAL A 651 10.24 -21.08 -11.28
C VAL A 651 9.85 -21.14 -9.81
N SER A 652 10.71 -20.65 -8.92
CA SER A 652 10.43 -20.55 -7.49
C SER A 652 9.59 -19.29 -7.20
N SER A 653 8.28 -19.46 -6.98
CA SER A 653 7.31 -18.36 -6.88
C SER A 653 6.34 -18.52 -5.71
N SER A 654 6.84 -19.03 -4.58
CA SER A 654 6.03 -19.29 -3.39
C SER A 654 5.45 -18.00 -2.80
N VAL A 655 4.19 -18.07 -2.37
CA VAL A 655 3.52 -16.98 -1.68
C VAL A 655 4.07 -16.85 -0.27
N ALA A 656 4.59 -15.68 0.08
CA ALA A 656 5.12 -15.38 1.39
C ALA A 656 4.00 -14.99 2.38
N PRO A 657 4.18 -15.21 3.69
CA PRO A 657 3.18 -14.86 4.69
C PRO A 657 3.15 -13.35 4.94
N SER A 658 2.06 -12.88 5.55
CA SER A 658 2.04 -11.54 6.14
C SER A 658 3.13 -11.47 7.21
N THR A 659 4.10 -10.57 7.00
CA THR A 659 5.32 -10.52 7.80
C THR A 659 5.42 -9.20 8.57
N ALA A 660 5.69 -9.28 9.86
CA ALA A 660 5.84 -8.16 10.77
C ALA A 660 7.21 -7.47 10.60
N THR A 661 7.44 -6.84 9.46
CA THR A 661 8.68 -6.07 9.21
C THR A 661 8.63 -4.70 9.87
N ILE A 662 9.79 -4.10 10.12
CA ILE A 662 9.90 -2.74 10.67
C ILE A 662 9.12 -1.72 9.83
N SER A 663 9.15 -1.85 8.49
CA SER A 663 8.44 -0.94 7.60
C SER A 663 6.92 -1.06 7.72
N VAL A 664 6.38 -2.28 7.85
CA VAL A 664 4.93 -2.52 8.04
C VAL A 664 4.49 -2.05 9.42
N LEU A 665 5.23 -2.43 10.47
CA LEU A 665 4.90 -2.10 11.87
C LEU A 665 5.03 -0.60 12.20
N SER A 666 5.76 0.17 11.38
CA SER A 666 5.84 1.63 11.52
C SER A 666 4.46 2.30 11.40
N ASN A 667 3.50 1.64 10.74
CA ASN A 667 2.09 2.03 10.72
C ASN A 667 1.32 1.31 11.84
N LYS A 668 0.97 2.08 12.89
CA LYS A 668 0.27 1.57 14.07
C LYS A 668 -1.05 0.88 13.76
N THR A 669 -1.79 1.32 12.75
CA THR A 669 -3.07 0.70 12.37
C THR A 669 -2.87 -0.72 11.85
N PHE A 670 -1.81 -0.96 11.08
CA PHE A 670 -1.46 -2.33 10.64
C PHE A 670 -1.03 -3.19 11.82
N ALA A 671 -0.21 -2.66 12.73
CA ALA A 671 0.19 -3.39 13.93
C ALA A 671 -1.03 -3.80 14.80
N TRP A 672 -2.02 -2.91 14.97
CA TRP A 672 -3.26 -3.24 15.70
C TRP A 672 -4.11 -4.28 14.98
N ALA A 673 -4.26 -4.16 13.65
CA ALA A 673 -4.96 -5.16 12.85
C ALA A 673 -4.29 -6.54 12.98
N TYR A 674 -2.97 -6.61 12.91
CA TYR A 674 -2.21 -7.85 13.11
C TYR A 674 -2.44 -8.48 14.49
N GLY A 675 -2.71 -7.68 15.52
CA GLY A 675 -3.07 -8.21 16.85
C GLY A 675 -4.41 -8.94 16.90
N GLY A 676 -5.37 -8.60 16.05
CA GLY A 676 -6.67 -9.29 16.01
C GLY A 676 -6.76 -10.40 14.97
N MET A 677 -5.86 -10.41 13.99
CA MET A 677 -5.85 -11.40 12.90
C MET A 677 -5.76 -12.87 13.35
N PRO A 678 -5.10 -13.24 14.47
CA PRO A 678 -5.13 -14.62 14.99
C PRO A 678 -6.53 -15.15 15.28
N TYR A 679 -7.50 -14.29 15.58
CA TYR A 679 -8.92 -14.68 15.71
C TYR A 679 -9.47 -15.32 14.44
N PHE A 680 -8.99 -14.87 13.27
CA PHE A 680 -9.36 -15.38 11.95
C PHE A 680 -8.37 -16.45 11.45
N LYS A 681 -7.63 -17.10 12.36
CA LYS A 681 -6.63 -18.15 12.05
C LYS A 681 -5.48 -17.68 11.15
N TYR A 682 -5.14 -16.40 11.21
CA TYR A 682 -3.92 -15.89 10.60
C TYR A 682 -2.75 -16.03 11.56
N GLU A 683 -1.62 -16.46 11.02
CA GLU A 683 -0.34 -16.33 11.70
C GLU A 683 0.49 -15.26 11.00
N ILE A 684 0.86 -14.23 11.75
CA ILE A 684 1.74 -13.17 11.28
C ILE A 684 3.17 -13.62 11.55
N PHE A 685 3.97 -13.76 10.50
CA PHE A 685 5.34 -14.26 10.66
C PHE A 685 6.27 -13.13 11.09
N LYS A 686 7.29 -13.48 11.88
CA LYS A 686 8.43 -12.59 12.12
C LYS A 686 9.34 -12.60 10.90
N GLN A 687 10.09 -11.51 10.69
CA GLN A 687 10.88 -11.32 9.46
C GLN A 687 11.90 -12.46 9.27
N GLU A 688 12.60 -12.83 10.32
CA GLU A 688 13.65 -13.85 10.33
C GLU A 688 13.07 -15.24 10.02
N THR A 689 11.89 -15.56 10.56
CA THR A 689 11.15 -16.79 10.24
C THR A 689 10.79 -16.82 8.75
N THR A 690 10.24 -15.73 8.22
CA THR A 690 9.93 -15.65 6.79
C THR A 690 11.18 -15.78 5.93
N ASN A 691 12.28 -15.09 6.27
CA ASN A 691 13.54 -15.19 5.52
C ASN A 691 14.01 -16.65 5.47
N ALA A 692 13.99 -17.37 6.59
CA ALA A 692 14.41 -18.76 6.65
C ALA A 692 13.46 -19.70 5.89
N VAL A 693 12.14 -19.58 6.06
CA VAL A 693 11.19 -20.46 5.34
C VAL A 693 11.25 -20.21 3.83
N MET A 694 11.31 -18.95 3.38
CA MET A 694 11.35 -18.63 1.96
C MET A 694 12.69 -18.99 1.31
N ALA A 695 13.82 -18.84 2.04
CA ALA A 695 15.11 -19.36 1.60
C ALA A 695 15.08 -20.89 1.45
N ALA A 696 14.35 -21.56 2.34
CA ALA A 696 14.24 -23.01 2.30
C ALA A 696 13.52 -23.49 1.03
N LEU A 697 12.37 -22.87 0.71
CA LEU A 697 11.61 -23.18 -0.50
C LEU A 697 12.43 -22.89 -1.76
N LEU A 698 13.14 -21.76 -1.80
CA LEU A 698 14.03 -21.43 -2.91
C LEU A 698 15.10 -22.51 -3.11
N MET A 699 15.79 -22.93 -2.05
CA MET A 699 16.81 -23.99 -2.15
C MET A 699 16.22 -25.33 -2.54
N HIS A 700 15.07 -25.69 -1.98
CA HIS A 700 14.35 -26.87 -2.38
C HIS A 700 14.09 -26.86 -3.90
N ASP A 701 13.61 -25.75 -4.46
CA ASP A 701 13.29 -25.69 -5.89
C ASP A 701 14.52 -25.73 -6.80
N ILE A 702 15.65 -25.18 -6.34
CA ILE A 702 16.94 -25.29 -7.05
C ILE A 702 17.47 -26.74 -7.03
N LEU A 703 17.35 -27.41 -5.89
CA LEU A 703 18.04 -28.67 -5.63
C LEU A 703 17.19 -29.90 -5.96
N ASN A 704 15.88 -29.82 -5.78
CA ASN A 704 14.92 -30.88 -6.02
C ASN A 704 14.12 -30.67 -7.31
N LEU A 705 14.62 -31.22 -8.40
CA LEU A 705 13.95 -31.16 -9.70
C LEU A 705 12.63 -31.95 -9.78
N LYS A 706 12.23 -32.69 -8.73
CA LYS A 706 10.95 -33.41 -8.65
C LYS A 706 9.82 -32.58 -8.03
N GLY A 707 10.09 -31.33 -7.63
CA GLY A 707 9.11 -30.43 -7.04
C GLY A 707 8.10 -29.82 -8.04
N PRO A 708 7.04 -29.16 -7.54
CA PRO A 708 5.99 -28.57 -8.37
C PRO A 708 6.45 -27.36 -9.20
N LYS A 709 7.55 -26.71 -8.79
CA LYS A 709 8.11 -25.53 -9.48
C LYS A 709 8.91 -25.88 -10.74
N ASN A 710 9.14 -27.17 -11.00
CA ASN A 710 9.69 -27.65 -12.26
C ASN A 710 8.55 -28.05 -13.22
N PRO A 711 8.43 -27.42 -14.40
CA PRO A 711 7.35 -27.69 -15.34
C PRO A 711 7.31 -29.12 -15.87
N ALA A 712 8.43 -29.85 -15.81
CA ALA A 712 8.48 -31.28 -16.13
C ALA A 712 7.51 -32.12 -15.27
N ASN A 713 7.19 -31.66 -14.05
CA ASN A 713 6.35 -32.38 -13.10
C ASN A 713 4.88 -31.92 -13.13
N ARG A 714 4.48 -31.05 -14.08
CA ARG A 714 3.12 -30.48 -14.10
C ARG A 714 2.00 -31.51 -14.05
N LYS A 715 2.19 -32.68 -14.68
CA LYS A 715 1.21 -33.78 -14.65
C LYS A 715 1.05 -34.37 -13.24
N GLN A 716 2.16 -34.58 -12.53
CA GLN A 716 2.17 -35.10 -11.15
C GLN A 716 1.41 -34.17 -10.20
N PHE A 717 1.62 -32.87 -10.33
CA PHE A 717 0.98 -31.85 -9.50
C PHE A 717 -0.33 -31.30 -10.09
N ARG A 718 -0.84 -31.93 -11.16
CA ARG A 718 -2.10 -31.58 -11.84
C ARG A 718 -2.18 -30.11 -12.29
N LEU A 719 -1.06 -29.51 -12.65
CA LEU A 719 -0.98 -28.13 -13.15
C LEU A 719 -1.33 -28.12 -14.63
N SER A 720 -2.56 -27.72 -14.95
CA SER A 720 -3.09 -27.67 -16.31
C SER A 720 -2.92 -26.29 -16.95
N ASN A 721 -2.86 -25.24 -16.13
CA ASN A 721 -2.73 -23.85 -16.55
C ASN A 721 -1.52 -23.20 -15.83
N PRO A 722 -0.69 -22.38 -16.51
CA PRO A 722 0.48 -21.72 -15.90
C PRO A 722 0.18 -20.92 -14.64
N ILE A 723 -1.03 -20.36 -14.51
CA ILE A 723 -1.39 -19.61 -13.29
C ILE A 723 -1.40 -20.52 -12.06
N GLU A 724 -1.63 -21.83 -12.23
CA GLU A 724 -1.67 -22.80 -11.15
C GLU A 724 -0.32 -23.01 -10.46
N LEU A 725 0.77 -22.55 -11.08
CA LEU A 725 2.09 -22.48 -10.45
C LEU A 725 2.04 -21.81 -9.06
N PHE A 726 1.22 -20.77 -8.91
CA PHE A 726 1.14 -19.99 -7.67
C PHE A 726 0.36 -20.69 -6.56
N SER A 727 -0.39 -21.78 -6.86
CA SER A 727 -1.12 -22.56 -5.85
C SER A 727 -0.25 -23.50 -5.04
N THR A 728 1.00 -23.73 -5.47
CA THR A 728 1.91 -24.72 -4.89
C THR A 728 2.93 -24.07 -3.96
N GLN A 729 3.31 -24.81 -2.91
CA GLN A 729 4.26 -24.42 -1.87
C GLN A 729 3.97 -23.03 -1.26
N ALA A 730 2.69 -22.70 -1.05
CA ALA A 730 2.30 -21.42 -0.51
C ALA A 730 2.45 -21.37 1.02
N VAL A 731 3.06 -20.30 1.52
CA VAL A 731 3.25 -20.00 2.96
C VAL A 731 2.36 -18.81 3.30
N HIS A 732 1.07 -18.91 3.01
CA HIS A 732 0.16 -17.76 3.02
C HIS A 732 -0.28 -17.31 4.43
N GLY A 733 0.24 -17.92 5.50
CA GLY A 733 -0.02 -17.52 6.89
C GLY A 733 -1.47 -17.68 7.33
N GLY A 734 -2.21 -18.63 6.74
CA GLY A 734 -3.66 -18.80 6.96
C GLY A 734 -4.56 -17.95 6.05
N LEU A 735 -4.02 -16.98 5.29
CA LEU A 735 -4.83 -16.06 4.48
C LEU A 735 -5.79 -16.76 3.52
N TRP A 736 -5.38 -17.84 2.86
CA TRP A 736 -6.22 -18.53 1.89
C TRP A 736 -7.36 -19.32 2.51
N ARG A 737 -7.22 -19.71 3.78
CA ARG A 737 -8.21 -20.46 4.56
C ARG A 737 -9.08 -19.56 5.44
N SER A 738 -8.78 -18.26 5.46
CA SER A 738 -9.58 -17.26 6.15
C SER A 738 -10.99 -17.18 5.56
N PRO A 739 -12.03 -16.99 6.40
CA PRO A 739 -13.39 -16.77 5.91
C PRO A 739 -13.58 -15.44 5.19
N TYR A 740 -12.77 -14.43 5.51
CA TYR A 740 -12.93 -13.06 5.02
C TYR A 740 -11.70 -12.53 4.29
N LYS A 741 -11.94 -11.67 3.30
CA LYS A 741 -10.89 -10.97 2.55
C LYS A 741 -10.04 -10.14 3.48
N ALA A 742 -8.72 -10.16 3.26
CA ALA A 742 -7.76 -9.43 4.09
C ALA A 742 -8.05 -7.91 4.14
N ASP A 743 -8.53 -7.31 3.05
CA ASP A 743 -8.86 -5.87 2.99
C ASP A 743 -10.10 -5.48 3.82
N SER A 744 -10.97 -6.45 4.10
CA SER A 744 -12.21 -6.27 4.86
C SER A 744 -12.06 -6.60 6.36
N LEU A 745 -10.89 -7.10 6.77
CA LEU A 745 -10.59 -7.55 8.13
C LEU A 745 -9.93 -6.50 9.03
N GLY A 746 -9.27 -5.49 8.45
CA GLY A 746 -8.34 -4.63 9.21
C GLY A 746 -8.97 -3.92 10.40
N GLU A 747 -10.10 -3.25 10.20
CA GLU A 747 -10.80 -2.49 11.25
C GLU A 747 -11.39 -3.42 12.32
N VAL A 748 -12.02 -4.52 11.91
CA VAL A 748 -12.59 -5.52 12.83
C VAL A 748 -11.50 -6.19 13.65
N SER A 749 -10.35 -6.51 13.06
CA SER A 749 -9.21 -7.10 13.76
C SER A 749 -8.63 -6.12 14.79
N ALA A 750 -8.51 -4.84 14.45
CA ALA A 750 -8.08 -3.83 15.42
C ALA A 750 -9.06 -3.72 16.61
N LEU A 751 -10.38 -3.77 16.35
CA LEU A 751 -11.39 -3.77 17.41
C LEU A 751 -11.30 -5.01 18.31
N ILE A 752 -11.13 -6.21 17.74
CA ILE A 752 -10.93 -7.47 18.48
C ILE A 752 -9.71 -7.36 19.39
N TYR A 753 -8.59 -6.83 18.86
CA TYR A 753 -7.38 -6.61 19.64
C TYR A 753 -7.62 -5.70 20.86
N PHE A 754 -8.25 -4.54 20.67
CA PHE A 754 -8.53 -3.61 21.77
C PHE A 754 -9.57 -4.16 22.76
N ALA A 755 -10.58 -4.89 22.28
CA ALA A 755 -11.55 -5.57 23.14
C ALA A 755 -10.87 -6.61 24.03
N GLY A 756 -9.92 -7.37 23.49
CA GLY A 756 -9.09 -8.30 24.25
C GLY A 756 -8.29 -7.63 25.37
N LEU A 757 -7.72 -6.45 25.10
CA LEU A 757 -7.01 -5.64 26.12
C LEU A 757 -7.95 -5.08 27.20
N ALA A 758 -9.19 -4.73 26.84
CA ALA A 758 -10.17 -4.18 27.75
C ALA A 758 -10.87 -5.24 28.62
N ARG A 759 -10.89 -6.51 28.18
CA ARG A 759 -11.56 -7.63 28.86
C ARG A 759 -11.30 -7.73 30.38
N PRO A 760 -10.06 -7.71 30.89
CA PRO A 760 -9.82 -7.80 32.34
C PRO A 760 -10.45 -6.63 33.11
N TYR A 761 -10.45 -5.43 32.55
CA TYR A 761 -11.05 -4.24 33.17
C TYR A 761 -12.58 -4.29 33.17
N LEU A 762 -13.17 -4.77 32.06
CA LEU A 762 -14.62 -4.97 31.97
C LEU A 762 -15.10 -6.05 32.93
N LEU A 763 -14.35 -7.15 33.08
CA LEU A 763 -14.64 -8.19 34.07
C LEU A 763 -14.48 -7.68 35.49
N ALA A 764 -13.44 -6.88 35.78
CA ALA A 764 -13.25 -6.27 37.09
C ALA A 764 -14.37 -5.26 37.43
N ALA A 765 -14.77 -4.42 36.47
CA ALA A 765 -15.87 -3.49 36.64
C ALA A 765 -17.23 -4.20 36.81
N GLY A 766 -17.45 -5.28 36.04
CA GLY A 766 -18.64 -6.13 36.18
C GLY A 766 -18.69 -6.85 37.53
N ALA A 767 -17.56 -7.40 37.99
CA ALA A 767 -17.44 -8.01 39.30
C ALA A 767 -17.65 -6.98 40.43
N ALA A 768 -17.10 -5.76 40.29
CA ALA A 768 -17.31 -4.67 41.24
C ALA A 768 -18.77 -4.20 41.27
N ALA A 769 -19.44 -4.10 40.11
CA ALA A 769 -20.85 -3.77 40.02
C ALA A 769 -21.75 -4.88 40.59
N ALA A 770 -21.43 -6.15 40.34
CA ALA A 770 -22.13 -7.29 40.92
C ALA A 770 -21.94 -7.36 42.43
N ALA A 771 -20.73 -7.08 42.93
CA ALA A 771 -20.46 -6.98 44.36
C ALA A 771 -21.24 -5.81 44.98
N ALA A 772 -21.23 -4.63 44.38
CA ALA A 772 -22.00 -3.48 44.85
C ALA A 772 -23.52 -3.75 44.88
N ALA A 773 -24.03 -4.47 43.88
CA ALA A 773 -25.44 -4.88 43.82
C ALA A 773 -25.80 -5.98 44.82
N ALA A 774 -24.82 -6.71 45.37
CA ALA A 774 -25.04 -7.71 46.43
C ALA A 774 -24.99 -7.10 47.85
N PHE A 775 -24.53 -5.86 47.99
CA PHE A 775 -24.52 -5.08 49.24
C PHE A 775 -25.61 -4.00 49.31
N MET A 776 -26.47 -3.90 48.28
CA MET A 776 -27.73 -3.17 48.28
C MET A 776 -28.88 -4.16 48.40
#